data_AF-A0A836GQ40-F1
#
_entry.id   AF-A0A836GQ40-F1
#
_cell.length_a   1.000
_cell.length_b   1.000
_cell.length_c   1.000
_cell.angle_alpha   90.00
_cell.angle_beta   90.00
_cell.angle_gamma   90.00
#
_symmetry.space_group_name_H-M   'P 1'
#
loop_
_entity.id
_entity.type
_entity.pdbx_description
1 polymer ?
#
loop_
_entity_poly.entity_id
_entity_poly.type
_entity_poly.pdbx_seq_one_letter_code
_entity_poly.pdbx_strand_id
1 'polypeptide(L)'
;MSDMAARDPVKRLKGQLSEKEFRIGELENRVKDLFNEAKELDEKLRIANRNARVLEEENSNYHIRIKNFEKKDVTSGLFPIQKEAVKLIQENEELRQLLAEAERRVRQMSCRDRDTDRDADKKIRELQSECERMHKERLREYKELESTRHQCADLRKRLDDGEETLKTARELWDQERERYQQRIDELLDFNRRTERPFETRAVRCRDDDVEEPLEQFLLKEEVAQLEKKLKEEQHKGWEKERSWVRTENELRHRIGELQASGESEGRNDKALFHAMKDQVRALQDEIQALRSDRRGSRWIQGAAMGPTSASSTVAPAMRSVELEEWAARYDSVSRENDHLRDQAEAAKLRILELQNIVDERAITCKEMEVRLAAAQKQLTIASFMPSADRESSTHSTSERSYGSRATDAQHTQVDVHRVRVLQQRVRDLEEELERISSAQEQKETISHVRIKEYENQIIELLKENENLRDAGRAQVDANSRDTVNSLDGVMRLTKDKRESVEEVMRLLEFAWDSDDEARRQLRRAKYQGVAMASQDAAKDDEIQRLQKCVSDLEWKLRDIEKRAHDSDDLKDAVGDLRKQNRGLAGENDKLRKRIGDLEKSKEELERQQSAKQNGASRHAEQLQAEVDDLTRRLANARKVGSRPVSPRPSTHSPRLSARLRTPEAAVLSHLSVRSTDEQRRSAIPEGAHLAVTVVELADMLRNGRPITEPGYVIIKLKSIKEKYKTSVKTLSSVIRFDETFVFYLAQPDQDVITLHVFYKPRGGSREFHIGDACFSMATLYRGVTRRRIAPVVQSPGTKEARRAAQVEVLLQTDDFGKMMEPTKEEAEEESLRFKELVKKFENGTPEMLHAVDVYMASNELQ
;
A
#
# COMPACT_ATOMS: atom_id res chain seq x y z
N MET A 1 -30.19 -3.05 30.25
CA MET A 1 -30.00 -1.64 29.83
C MET A 1 -29.24 -1.64 28.52
N SER A 2 -29.85 -1.03 27.52
CA SER A 2 -29.33 -0.57 26.22
C SER A 2 -28.72 -1.57 25.23
N ASP A 3 -29.58 -2.05 24.35
CA ASP A 3 -29.28 -2.48 22.98
C ASP A 3 -28.53 -1.37 22.21
N MET A 4 -27.23 -1.57 22.00
CA MET A 4 -26.44 -0.82 21.02
C MET A 4 -26.33 -1.68 19.76
N ALA A 5 -27.30 -1.52 18.87
CA ALA A 5 -27.29 -2.09 17.54
C ALA A 5 -26.00 -1.68 16.79
N ALA A 6 -25.18 -2.67 16.45
CA ALA A 6 -24.02 -2.52 15.58
C ALA A 6 -24.48 -1.98 14.22
N ARG A 7 -24.29 -0.68 13.99
CA ARG A 7 -24.54 -0.05 12.70
C ARG A 7 -23.48 -0.53 11.70
N ASP A 8 -23.98 -1.25 10.72
CA ASP A 8 -23.25 -1.86 9.61
C ASP A 8 -22.41 -0.82 8.83
N PRO A 9 -21.07 -0.85 8.90
CA PRO A 9 -20.19 0.16 8.29
C PRO A 9 -20.34 0.21 6.76
N VAL A 10 -20.78 -0.88 6.14
CA VAL A 10 -21.05 -0.96 4.69
C VAL A 10 -22.22 -0.06 4.28
N LYS A 11 -23.28 0.03 5.10
CA LYS A 11 -24.41 0.93 4.82
C LYS A 11 -24.00 2.40 4.88
N ARG A 12 -23.06 2.75 5.76
CA ARG A 12 -22.52 4.11 5.87
C ARG A 12 -21.69 4.47 4.64
N LEU A 13 -20.84 3.56 4.15
CA LEU A 13 -20.06 3.77 2.93
C LEU A 13 -20.94 3.88 1.69
N LYS A 14 -21.98 3.05 1.55
CA LYS A 14 -22.96 3.16 0.46
C LYS A 14 -23.68 4.51 0.46
N GLY A 15 -24.10 4.98 1.64
CA GLY A 15 -24.69 6.31 1.79
C GLY A 15 -23.73 7.43 1.34
N GLN A 16 -22.47 7.38 1.77
CA GLN A 16 -21.46 8.36 1.37
C GLN A 16 -21.16 8.33 -0.13
N LEU A 17 -21.24 7.17 -0.77
CA LEU A 17 -20.98 7.03 -2.20
C LEU A 17 -22.14 7.61 -3.03
N SER A 18 -23.38 7.30 -2.65
CA SER A 18 -24.57 7.89 -3.28
C SER A 18 -24.65 9.41 -3.12
N GLU A 19 -24.23 9.95 -1.96
CA GLU A 19 -24.16 11.39 -1.73
C GLU A 19 -23.09 12.06 -2.61
N LYS A 20 -21.96 11.39 -2.83
CA LYS A 20 -20.92 11.89 -3.74
C LYS A 20 -21.36 11.85 -5.20
N GLU A 21 -22.01 10.78 -5.64
CA GLU A 21 -22.56 10.67 -7.00
C GLU A 21 -23.61 11.74 -7.28
N PHE A 22 -24.52 11.97 -6.33
CA PHE A 22 -25.49 13.07 -6.42
C PHE A 22 -24.80 14.44 -6.56
N ARG A 23 -23.76 14.68 -5.75
CA ARG A 23 -23.00 15.93 -5.78
C ARG A 23 -22.19 16.12 -7.05
N ILE A 24 -21.72 15.04 -7.67
CA ILE A 24 -21.10 15.08 -9.00
C ILE A 24 -22.13 15.51 -10.04
N GLY A 25 -23.33 14.93 -10.04
CA GLY A 25 -24.41 15.33 -10.95
C GLY A 25 -24.83 16.80 -10.81
N GLU A 26 -24.88 17.34 -9.58
CA GLU A 26 -25.12 18.77 -9.35
C GLU A 26 -24.00 19.66 -9.93
N LEU A 27 -22.74 19.25 -9.75
CA LEU A 27 -21.59 19.99 -10.29
C LEU A 27 -21.57 19.95 -11.83
N GLU A 28 -21.90 18.81 -12.45
CA GLU A 28 -21.99 18.68 -13.91
C GLU A 28 -23.08 19.59 -14.49
N ASN A 29 -24.25 19.65 -13.84
CA ASN A 29 -25.31 20.57 -14.23
C ASN A 29 -24.87 22.03 -14.06
N ARG A 30 -24.16 22.34 -12.97
CA ARG A 30 -23.62 23.69 -12.76
C ARG A 30 -22.61 24.10 -13.83
N VAL A 31 -21.76 23.18 -14.28
CA VAL A 31 -20.81 23.42 -15.38
C VAL A 31 -21.55 23.65 -16.70
N LYS A 32 -22.62 22.88 -16.99
CA LYS A 32 -23.46 23.11 -18.18
C LYS A 32 -24.11 24.49 -18.16
N ASP A 33 -24.64 24.92 -17.01
CA ASP A 33 -25.24 26.25 -16.85
C ASP A 33 -24.22 27.37 -17.10
N LEU A 34 -23.01 27.23 -16.53
CA LEU A 34 -21.92 28.19 -16.76
C LEU A 34 -21.47 28.23 -18.23
N PHE A 35 -21.46 27.10 -18.93
CA PHE A 35 -21.18 27.05 -20.37
C PHE A 35 -22.24 27.77 -21.20
N ASN A 36 -23.52 27.65 -20.82
CA ASN A 36 -24.62 28.36 -21.48
C ASN A 36 -24.54 29.87 -21.21
N GLU A 37 -24.24 30.28 -19.98
CA GLU A 37 -24.04 31.68 -19.61
C GLU A 37 -22.85 32.30 -20.37
N ALA A 38 -21.74 31.57 -20.49
CA ALA A 38 -20.58 32.01 -21.27
C ALA A 38 -20.92 32.22 -22.77
N LYS A 39 -21.72 31.32 -23.37
CA LYS A 39 -22.19 31.48 -24.76
C LYS A 39 -23.10 32.70 -24.92
N GLU A 40 -23.98 32.95 -23.95
CA GLU A 40 -24.86 34.12 -23.98
C GLU A 40 -24.06 35.43 -23.86
N LEU A 41 -23.03 35.45 -23.01
CA LEU A 41 -22.12 36.59 -22.89
C LEU A 41 -21.30 36.83 -24.16
N ASP A 42 -20.85 35.76 -24.83
CA ASP A 42 -20.10 35.88 -26.10
C ASP A 42 -20.98 36.48 -27.21
N GLU A 43 -22.24 36.07 -27.30
CA GLU A 43 -23.19 36.67 -28.25
C GLU A 43 -23.52 38.13 -27.90
N LYS A 44 -23.69 38.45 -26.61
CA LYS A 44 -23.86 39.85 -26.16
C LYS A 44 -22.65 40.71 -26.52
N LEU A 45 -21.44 40.19 -26.36
CA LEU A 45 -20.20 40.87 -26.72
C LEU A 45 -20.09 41.08 -28.23
N ARG A 46 -20.53 40.10 -29.03
CA ARG A 46 -20.60 40.19 -30.49
C ARG A 46 -21.57 41.29 -30.95
N ILE A 47 -22.74 41.38 -30.33
CA ILE A 47 -23.74 42.44 -30.59
C ILE A 47 -23.20 43.80 -30.16
N ALA A 48 -22.57 43.90 -28.97
CA ALA A 48 -21.98 45.14 -28.48
C ALA A 48 -20.87 45.66 -29.42
N ASN A 49 -19.99 44.78 -29.88
CA ASN A 49 -18.95 45.14 -30.86
C ASN A 49 -19.54 45.61 -32.19
N ARG A 50 -20.64 45.01 -32.65
CA ARG A 50 -21.36 45.46 -33.85
C ARG A 50 -21.96 46.86 -33.65
N ASN A 51 -22.57 47.11 -32.50
CA ASN A 51 -23.15 48.41 -32.16
C ASN A 51 -22.07 49.50 -32.03
N ALA A 52 -20.94 49.18 -31.41
CA ALA A 52 -19.79 50.09 -31.32
C ALA A 52 -19.31 50.51 -32.72
N ARG A 53 -19.22 49.56 -33.66
CA ARG A 53 -18.82 49.85 -35.05
C ARG A 53 -19.81 50.74 -35.79
N VAL A 54 -21.11 50.52 -35.60
CA VAL A 54 -22.16 51.40 -36.16
C VAL A 54 -22.06 52.81 -35.60
N LEU A 55 -21.84 52.94 -34.28
CA LEU A 55 -21.66 54.25 -33.64
C LEU A 55 -20.39 54.97 -34.12
N GLU A 56 -19.30 54.25 -34.39
CA GLU A 56 -18.08 54.81 -35.00
C GLU A 56 -18.34 55.33 -36.43
N GLU A 57 -19.12 54.60 -37.23
CA GLU A 57 -19.52 55.02 -38.57
C GLU A 57 -20.46 56.24 -38.54
N GLU A 58 -21.43 56.27 -37.62
CA GLU A 58 -22.30 57.43 -37.39
C GLU A 58 -21.50 58.66 -36.93
N ASN A 59 -20.57 58.49 -35.98
CA ASN A 59 -19.68 59.58 -35.54
C ASN A 59 -18.80 60.10 -36.68
N SER A 60 -18.26 59.21 -37.52
CA SER A 60 -17.52 59.61 -38.72
C SER A 60 -18.40 60.42 -39.68
N ASN A 61 -19.66 60.01 -39.87
CA ASN A 61 -20.63 60.75 -40.67
C ASN A 61 -20.96 62.13 -40.07
N TYR A 62 -21.11 62.24 -38.75
CA TYR A 62 -21.31 63.53 -38.08
C TYR A 62 -20.08 64.44 -38.22
N HIS A 63 -18.87 63.92 -38.08
CA HIS A 63 -17.65 64.69 -38.32
C HIS A 63 -17.57 65.21 -39.76
N ILE A 64 -17.95 64.40 -40.76
CA ILE A 64 -18.03 64.85 -42.16
C ILE A 64 -19.07 65.95 -42.33
N ARG A 65 -20.26 65.82 -41.71
CA ARG A 65 -21.30 66.86 -41.75
C ARG A 65 -20.84 68.15 -41.10
N ILE A 66 -20.24 68.09 -39.90
CA ILE A 66 -19.70 69.26 -39.19
C ILE A 66 -18.63 69.96 -40.04
N LYS A 67 -17.68 69.20 -40.62
CA LYS A 67 -16.64 69.74 -41.51
C LYS A 67 -17.21 70.36 -42.79
N ASN A 68 -18.40 69.93 -43.23
CA ASN A 68 -19.12 70.54 -44.34
C ASN A 68 -19.90 71.81 -43.94
N PHE A 69 -20.35 71.91 -42.69
CA PHE A 69 -20.95 73.14 -42.14
C PHE A 69 -19.91 74.24 -41.88
N GLU A 70 -18.70 73.89 -41.44
CA GLU A 70 -17.58 74.84 -41.28
C GLU A 70 -17.14 75.52 -42.59
N LYS A 71 -17.47 74.94 -43.76
CA LYS A 71 -17.20 75.55 -45.07
C LYS A 71 -18.27 76.53 -45.55
N LYS A 72 -19.39 76.67 -44.83
CA LYS A 72 -20.45 77.64 -45.14
C LYS A 72 -20.49 78.69 -44.03
N ASP A 73 -19.75 79.78 -44.23
CA ASP A 73 -19.77 80.97 -43.38
C ASP A 73 -21.18 81.58 -43.32
N VAL A 74 -21.98 81.15 -42.34
CA VAL A 74 -23.18 81.86 -41.90
C VAL A 74 -23.07 82.07 -40.40
N THR A 75 -22.26 83.06 -40.06
CA THR A 75 -21.97 83.54 -38.71
C THR A 75 -23.09 84.47 -38.24
N SER A 76 -24.25 83.95 -37.82
CA SER A 76 -25.24 84.70 -37.00
C SER A 76 -26.38 83.79 -36.54
N GLY A 77 -26.20 83.05 -35.43
CA GLY A 77 -27.32 82.30 -34.82
C GLY A 77 -26.99 81.10 -33.90
N LEU A 78 -25.75 80.91 -33.45
CA LEU A 78 -25.26 79.63 -32.87
C LEU A 78 -25.15 79.55 -31.33
N PHE A 79 -25.64 80.54 -30.58
CA PHE A 79 -25.49 80.58 -29.12
C PHE A 79 -26.15 79.43 -28.32
N PRO A 80 -27.31 78.86 -28.71
CA PRO A 80 -27.91 77.73 -27.98
C PRO A 80 -27.14 76.42 -28.19
N ILE A 81 -26.68 76.18 -29.42
CA ILE A 81 -26.03 74.94 -29.85
C ILE A 81 -24.65 74.79 -29.21
N GLN A 82 -23.94 75.90 -28.99
CA GLN A 82 -22.63 75.89 -28.36
C GLN A 82 -22.69 75.46 -26.88
N LYS A 83 -23.77 75.84 -26.17
CA LYS A 83 -23.97 75.46 -24.76
C LYS A 83 -24.31 73.98 -24.62
N GLU A 84 -25.10 73.44 -25.55
CA GLU A 84 -25.43 72.02 -25.61
C GLU A 84 -24.20 71.18 -26.00
N ALA A 85 -23.38 71.64 -26.95
CA ALA A 85 -22.13 70.99 -27.33
C ALA A 85 -21.12 70.91 -26.15
N VAL A 86 -20.97 71.98 -25.37
CA VAL A 86 -20.12 71.97 -24.17
C VAL A 86 -20.63 70.97 -23.14
N LYS A 87 -21.95 70.88 -22.94
CA LYS A 87 -22.55 69.91 -22.03
C LYS A 87 -22.31 68.47 -22.48
N LEU A 88 -22.46 68.18 -23.78
CA LEU A 88 -22.19 66.86 -24.36
C LEU A 88 -20.71 66.48 -24.26
N ILE A 89 -19.78 67.44 -24.42
CA ILE A 89 -18.34 67.20 -24.21
C ILE A 89 -18.08 66.80 -22.75
N GLN A 90 -18.70 67.49 -21.80
CA GLN A 90 -18.53 67.24 -20.38
C GLN A 90 -19.11 65.88 -19.96
N GLU A 91 -20.30 65.53 -20.46
CA GLU A 91 -20.91 64.20 -20.28
C GLU A 91 -20.03 63.09 -20.92
N ASN A 92 -19.41 63.33 -22.08
CA ASN A 92 -18.49 62.38 -22.70
C ASN A 92 -17.22 62.17 -21.85
N GLU A 93 -16.69 63.23 -21.27
CA GLU A 93 -15.51 63.18 -20.41
C GLU A 93 -15.80 62.38 -19.13
N GLU A 94 -16.97 62.58 -18.52
CA GLU A 94 -17.45 61.78 -17.39
C GLU A 94 -17.63 60.30 -17.77
N LEU A 95 -18.21 60.01 -18.93
CA LEU A 95 -18.35 58.64 -19.44
C LEU A 95 -16.99 57.97 -19.68
N ARG A 96 -16.00 58.69 -20.20
CA ARG A 96 -14.62 58.18 -20.36
C ARG A 96 -13.96 57.88 -19.03
N GLN A 97 -14.17 58.72 -18.01
CA GLN A 97 -13.67 58.46 -16.66
C GLN A 97 -14.32 57.22 -16.04
N LEU A 98 -15.65 57.09 -16.16
CA LEU A 98 -16.38 55.91 -15.69
C LEU A 98 -15.95 54.63 -16.42
N LEU A 99 -15.72 54.69 -17.73
CA LEU A 99 -15.18 53.57 -18.51
C LEU A 99 -13.79 53.16 -18.01
N ALA A 100 -12.89 54.12 -17.79
CA ALA A 100 -11.54 53.86 -17.30
C ALA A 100 -11.54 53.27 -15.87
N GLU A 101 -12.49 53.66 -15.02
CA GLU A 101 -12.70 53.05 -13.71
C GLU A 101 -13.23 51.62 -13.80
N ALA A 102 -14.22 51.38 -14.67
CA ALA A 102 -14.75 50.04 -14.92
C ALA A 102 -13.67 49.10 -15.45
N GLU A 103 -12.85 49.55 -16.41
CA GLU A 103 -11.71 48.78 -16.91
C GLU A 103 -10.70 48.44 -15.81
N ARG A 104 -10.39 49.39 -14.91
CA ARG A 104 -9.53 49.13 -13.75
C ARG A 104 -10.11 48.06 -12.84
N ARG A 105 -11.42 48.09 -12.56
CA ARG A 105 -12.09 47.07 -11.74
C ARG A 105 -12.05 45.69 -12.42
N VAL A 106 -12.32 45.62 -13.71
CA VAL A 106 -12.24 44.35 -14.49
C VAL A 106 -10.82 43.79 -14.47
N ARG A 107 -9.79 44.62 -14.67
CA ARG A 107 -8.38 44.18 -14.56
C ARG A 107 -8.06 43.66 -13.16
N GLN A 108 -8.54 44.33 -12.12
CA GLN A 108 -8.32 43.89 -10.73
C GLN A 108 -9.00 42.55 -10.43
N MET A 109 -10.23 42.33 -10.92
CA MET A 109 -10.91 41.02 -10.80
C MET A 109 -10.16 39.95 -11.58
N SER A 110 -9.74 40.23 -12.83
CA SER A 110 -8.97 39.27 -13.63
C SER A 110 -7.64 38.88 -12.98
N CYS A 111 -6.95 39.80 -12.28
CA CYS A 111 -5.76 39.45 -11.50
C CYS A 111 -6.10 38.50 -10.34
N ARG A 112 -7.18 38.77 -9.59
CA ARG A 112 -7.62 37.89 -8.50
C ARG A 112 -8.00 36.50 -9.01
N ASP A 113 -8.71 36.42 -10.13
CA ASP A 113 -9.10 35.14 -10.73
C ASP A 113 -7.87 34.31 -11.15
N ARG A 114 -6.83 34.96 -11.72
CA ARG A 114 -5.57 34.29 -12.04
C ARG A 114 -4.81 33.81 -10.82
N ASP A 115 -4.87 34.54 -9.71
CA ASP A 115 -4.25 34.10 -8.45
C ASP A 115 -5.00 32.90 -7.87
N THR A 116 -6.35 32.89 -7.92
CA THR A 116 -7.13 31.71 -7.52
C THR A 116 -6.90 30.49 -8.41
N ASP A 117 -6.73 30.69 -9.71
CA ASP A 117 -6.39 29.61 -10.65
C ASP A 117 -5.01 29.03 -10.35
N ARG A 118 -4.02 29.87 -10.02
CA ARG A 118 -2.68 29.42 -9.62
C ARG A 118 -2.70 28.60 -8.34
N ASP A 119 -3.50 29.01 -7.36
CA ASP A 119 -3.66 28.27 -6.10
C ASP A 119 -4.38 26.93 -6.32
N ALA A 120 -5.39 26.90 -7.21
CA ALA A 120 -6.05 25.66 -7.61
C ALA A 120 -5.06 24.71 -8.33
N ASP A 121 -4.26 25.21 -9.27
CA ASP A 121 -3.23 24.44 -9.97
C ASP A 121 -2.14 23.89 -9.03
N LYS A 122 -1.77 24.68 -8.01
CA LYS A 122 -0.83 24.22 -6.97
C LYS A 122 -1.44 23.06 -6.18
N LYS A 123 -2.70 23.18 -5.77
CA LYS A 123 -3.42 22.14 -5.02
C LYS A 123 -3.64 20.88 -5.86
N ILE A 124 -3.91 21.02 -7.16
CA ILE A 124 -4.00 19.88 -8.09
C ILE A 124 -2.66 19.15 -8.16
N ARG A 125 -1.54 19.88 -8.29
CA ARG A 125 -0.20 19.27 -8.30
C ARG A 125 0.15 18.58 -6.98
N GLU A 126 -0.22 19.16 -5.84
CA GLU A 126 -0.04 18.52 -4.53
C GLU A 126 -0.84 17.22 -4.43
N LEU A 127 -2.11 17.22 -4.83
CA LEU A 127 -2.96 16.02 -4.85
C LEU A 127 -2.45 14.95 -5.82
N GLN A 128 -1.93 15.33 -6.99
CA GLN A 128 -1.30 14.40 -7.93
C GLN A 128 -0.05 13.76 -7.30
N SER A 129 0.80 14.55 -6.64
CA SER A 129 1.98 14.04 -5.94
C SER A 129 1.61 13.09 -4.79
N GLU A 130 0.52 13.35 -4.08
CA GLU A 130 -0.01 12.47 -3.04
C GLU A 130 -0.57 11.16 -3.63
N CYS A 131 -1.30 11.22 -4.75
CA CYS A 131 -1.79 10.04 -5.46
C CYS A 131 -0.63 9.16 -5.96
N GLU A 132 0.43 9.75 -6.52
CA GLU A 132 1.62 9.01 -6.94
C GLU A 132 2.35 8.37 -5.76
N ARG A 133 2.43 9.06 -4.62
CA ARG A 133 3.01 8.53 -3.38
C ARG A 133 2.22 7.31 -2.89
N MET A 134 0.90 7.43 -2.80
CA MET A 134 0.00 6.32 -2.43
C MET A 134 0.10 5.14 -3.41
N HIS A 135 0.25 5.40 -4.71
CA HIS A 135 0.44 4.36 -5.72
C HIS A 135 1.76 3.61 -5.52
N LYS A 136 2.86 4.33 -5.24
CA LYS A 136 4.18 3.74 -4.93
C LYS A 136 4.14 2.92 -3.65
N GLU A 137 3.41 3.37 -2.63
CA GLU A 137 3.21 2.65 -1.38
C GLU A 137 2.44 1.34 -1.58
N ARG A 138 1.30 1.38 -2.27
CA ARG A 138 0.55 0.17 -2.65
C ARG A 138 1.38 -0.81 -3.46
N LEU A 139 2.25 -0.32 -4.34
CA LEU A 139 3.16 -1.19 -5.12
C LEU A 139 4.21 -1.86 -4.23
N ARG A 140 4.66 -1.21 -3.15
CA ARG A 140 5.56 -1.81 -2.16
C ARG A 140 4.83 -2.85 -1.32
N GLU A 141 3.67 -2.52 -0.78
CA GLU A 141 2.81 -3.46 -0.05
C GLU A 141 2.50 -4.71 -0.90
N TYR A 142 2.22 -4.52 -2.19
CA TYR A 142 2.02 -5.63 -3.13
C TYR A 142 3.26 -6.52 -3.25
N LYS A 143 4.46 -5.94 -3.34
CA LYS A 143 5.72 -6.71 -3.39
C LYS A 143 6.03 -7.43 -2.08
N GLU A 144 5.69 -6.84 -0.94
CA GLU A 144 5.84 -7.47 0.38
C GLU A 144 4.84 -8.63 0.55
N LEU A 145 3.60 -8.45 0.10
CA LEU A 145 2.61 -9.54 0.04
C LEU A 145 3.03 -10.65 -0.93
N GLU A 146 3.66 -10.30 -2.05
CA GLU A 146 4.20 -11.29 -2.99
C GLU A 146 5.39 -12.03 -2.39
N SER A 147 6.31 -11.34 -1.70
CA SER A 147 7.42 -11.95 -0.96
C SER A 147 6.94 -12.92 0.13
N THR A 148 5.97 -12.51 0.95
CA THR A 148 5.40 -13.38 1.99
C THR A 148 4.66 -14.58 1.39
N ARG A 149 3.97 -14.44 0.25
CA ARG A 149 3.39 -15.58 -0.48
C ARG A 149 4.45 -16.55 -0.98
N HIS A 150 5.59 -16.07 -1.49
CA HIS A 150 6.71 -16.93 -1.87
C HIS A 150 7.29 -17.68 -0.66
N GLN A 151 7.47 -16.99 0.47
CA GLN A 151 7.92 -17.63 1.72
C GLN A 151 6.93 -18.70 2.20
N CYS A 152 5.62 -18.45 2.14
CA CYS A 152 4.61 -19.45 2.46
C CYS A 152 4.63 -20.63 1.50
N ALA A 153 4.85 -20.40 0.20
CA ALA A 153 4.99 -21.47 -0.79
C ALA A 153 6.23 -22.34 -0.54
N ASP A 154 7.37 -21.72 -0.20
CA ASP A 154 8.61 -22.42 0.14
C ASP A 154 8.45 -23.24 1.43
N LEU A 155 7.78 -22.69 2.45
CA LEU A 155 7.49 -23.43 3.69
C LEU A 155 6.56 -24.61 3.44
N ARG A 156 5.54 -24.45 2.60
CA ARG A 156 4.66 -25.56 2.19
C ARG A 156 5.44 -26.64 1.46
N LYS A 157 6.27 -26.27 0.49
CA LYS A 157 7.12 -27.21 -0.22
C LYS A 157 8.04 -27.99 0.74
N ARG A 158 8.68 -27.32 1.71
CA ARG A 158 9.50 -28.00 2.73
C ARG A 158 8.70 -28.95 3.62
N LEU A 159 7.44 -28.62 3.90
CA LEU A 159 6.53 -29.49 4.64
C LEU A 159 6.17 -30.71 3.81
N ASP A 160 5.84 -30.53 2.53
CA ASP A 160 5.53 -31.61 1.58
C ASP A 160 6.75 -32.54 1.41
N ASP A 161 7.96 -31.99 1.20
CA ASP A 161 9.22 -32.74 1.15
C ASP A 161 9.45 -33.51 2.47
N GLY A 162 9.10 -32.90 3.61
CA GLY A 162 9.12 -33.53 4.94
C GLY A 162 8.15 -34.71 5.06
N GLU A 163 6.94 -34.58 4.51
CA GLU A 163 5.96 -35.66 4.49
C GLU A 163 6.38 -36.81 3.57
N GLU A 164 6.98 -36.52 2.42
CA GLU A 164 7.54 -37.53 1.52
C GLU A 164 8.71 -38.29 2.16
N THR A 165 9.62 -37.59 2.85
CA THR A 165 10.72 -38.26 3.59
C THR A 165 10.19 -39.16 4.71
N LEU A 166 9.17 -38.72 5.45
CA LEU A 166 8.52 -39.56 6.46
C LEU A 166 7.78 -40.76 5.85
N LYS A 167 7.16 -40.59 4.68
CA LYS A 167 6.50 -41.69 3.96
C LYS A 167 7.51 -42.75 3.50
N THR A 168 8.62 -42.34 2.88
CA THR A 168 9.68 -43.27 2.48
C THR A 168 10.32 -43.98 3.67
N ALA A 169 10.53 -43.27 4.79
CA ALA A 169 11.02 -43.88 6.03
C ALA A 169 10.03 -44.93 6.57
N ARG A 170 8.71 -44.65 6.54
CA ARG A 170 7.67 -45.62 6.93
C ARG A 170 7.68 -46.85 6.03
N GLU A 171 7.76 -46.67 4.72
CA GLU A 171 7.85 -47.78 3.75
C GLU A 171 9.10 -48.65 4.00
N LEU A 172 10.26 -48.06 4.31
CA LEU A 172 11.47 -48.79 4.67
C LEU A 172 11.29 -49.58 5.98
N TRP A 173 10.66 -48.99 6.99
CA TRP A 173 10.34 -49.68 8.25
C TRP A 173 9.36 -50.83 8.06
N ASP A 174 8.37 -50.68 7.18
CA ASP A 174 7.42 -51.74 6.85
C ASP A 174 8.11 -52.87 6.07
N GLN A 175 9.00 -52.57 5.12
CA GLN A 175 9.82 -53.57 4.43
C GLN A 175 10.73 -54.34 5.40
N GLU A 176 11.36 -53.64 6.34
CA GLU A 176 12.23 -54.28 7.33
C GLU A 176 11.41 -55.15 8.30
N ARG A 177 10.20 -54.71 8.68
CA ARG A 177 9.25 -55.52 9.45
C ARG A 177 8.85 -56.79 8.69
N GLU A 178 8.57 -56.70 7.39
CA GLU A 178 8.28 -57.88 6.56
C GLU A 178 9.46 -58.85 6.49
N ARG A 179 10.70 -58.34 6.37
CA ARG A 179 11.92 -59.18 6.42
C ARG A 179 12.07 -59.91 7.74
N TYR A 180 11.86 -59.22 8.87
CA TYR A 180 11.88 -59.86 10.18
C TYR A 180 10.78 -60.91 10.32
N GLN A 181 9.58 -60.63 9.82
CA GLN A 181 8.47 -61.59 9.83
C GLN A 181 8.80 -62.84 9.00
N GLN A 182 9.35 -62.67 7.79
CA GLN A 182 9.80 -63.79 6.97
C GLN A 182 10.86 -64.63 7.67
N ARG A 183 11.84 -64.00 8.33
CA ARG A 183 12.89 -64.70 9.08
C ARG A 183 12.33 -65.47 10.28
N ILE A 184 11.34 -64.91 10.97
CA ILE A 184 10.61 -65.61 12.04
C ILE A 184 9.88 -66.84 11.47
N ASP A 185 9.18 -66.69 10.34
CA ASP A 185 8.45 -67.78 9.69
C ASP A 185 9.42 -68.89 9.21
N GLU A 186 10.57 -68.53 8.65
CA GLU A 186 11.64 -69.46 8.26
C GLU A 186 12.21 -70.22 9.48
N LEU A 187 12.44 -69.53 10.60
CA LEU A 187 12.90 -70.16 11.85
C LEU A 187 11.85 -71.12 12.41
N LEU A 188 10.57 -70.75 12.37
CA LEU A 188 9.47 -71.61 12.79
C LEU A 188 9.34 -72.84 11.89
N ASP A 189 9.48 -72.68 10.57
CA ASP A 189 9.49 -73.78 9.61
C ASP A 189 10.72 -74.68 9.76
N PHE A 190 11.89 -74.11 10.02
CA PHE A 190 13.10 -74.87 10.33
C PHE A 190 12.88 -75.71 11.59
N ASN A 191 12.35 -75.11 12.66
CA ASN A 191 12.09 -75.80 13.92
C ASN A 191 11.11 -76.97 13.73
N ARG A 192 10.03 -76.75 12.97
CA ARG A 192 9.07 -77.81 12.58
C ARG A 192 9.71 -78.93 11.75
N ARG A 193 10.73 -78.64 10.94
CA ARG A 193 11.46 -79.66 10.15
C ARG A 193 12.49 -80.42 11.00
N THR A 194 13.11 -79.78 11.98
CA THR A 194 14.05 -80.40 12.92
C THR A 194 13.38 -81.25 14.00
N GLU A 195 12.11 -81.00 14.31
CA GLU A 195 11.27 -81.89 15.14
C GLU A 195 10.85 -83.19 14.42
N ARG A 196 11.77 -83.84 13.70
CA ARG A 196 11.64 -85.29 13.47
C ARG A 196 11.98 -86.00 14.77
N PRO A 197 11.22 -87.03 15.17
CA PRO A 197 11.45 -87.73 16.43
C PRO A 197 12.77 -88.50 16.34
N PHE A 198 13.87 -87.89 16.79
CA PHE A 198 15.08 -88.62 17.11
C PHE A 198 14.88 -89.28 18.45
N GLU A 199 14.68 -90.60 18.40
CA GLU A 199 14.72 -91.48 19.56
C GLU A 199 16.00 -91.20 20.36
N THR A 200 15.78 -91.02 21.66
CA THR A 200 16.73 -90.84 22.74
C THR A 200 18.02 -91.66 22.58
N ARG A 201 19.15 -90.97 22.41
CA ARG A 201 20.46 -91.49 22.84
C ARG A 201 21.16 -90.46 23.72
N ALA A 202 21.00 -90.66 25.02
CA ALA A 202 21.70 -89.92 26.07
C ALA A 202 23.22 -90.04 25.88
N VAL A 203 23.89 -88.90 25.69
CA VAL A 203 25.35 -88.77 25.80
C VAL A 203 25.62 -87.81 26.94
N ARG A 204 26.20 -88.36 28.00
CA ARG A 204 26.82 -87.63 29.10
C ARG A 204 28.14 -87.02 28.59
N CYS A 205 28.28 -85.71 28.65
CA CYS A 205 29.56 -84.98 28.70
C CYS A 205 29.32 -83.78 29.62
N ARG A 206 29.76 -83.85 30.88
CA ARG A 206 31.06 -83.39 31.41
C ARG A 206 31.21 -81.87 31.34
N ASP A 207 31.30 -81.32 32.55
CA ASP A 207 31.66 -79.95 32.90
C ASP A 207 32.80 -79.43 32.04
N ASP A 208 32.54 -78.36 31.28
CA ASP A 208 33.50 -77.39 30.80
C ASP A 208 32.74 -76.07 30.60
N ASP A 209 33.39 -74.96 30.97
CA ASP A 209 32.86 -73.62 31.15
C ASP A 209 31.80 -73.20 30.10
N VAL A 210 30.65 -72.79 30.62
CA VAL A 210 29.49 -72.32 29.88
C VAL A 210 29.84 -71.00 29.19
N GLU A 211 30.39 -71.09 27.98
CA GLU A 211 30.32 -69.99 27.02
C GLU A 211 28.84 -69.72 26.76
N GLU A 212 28.35 -68.56 27.22
CA GLU A 212 27.02 -68.08 26.84
C GLU A 212 26.92 -68.15 25.31
N PRO A 213 25.89 -68.82 24.75
CA PRO A 213 25.73 -68.91 23.31
C PRO A 213 25.82 -67.52 22.70
N LEU A 214 26.59 -67.37 21.62
CA LEU A 214 26.82 -66.08 20.95
C LEU A 214 25.51 -65.31 20.67
N GLU A 215 24.42 -66.04 20.41
CA GLU A 215 23.06 -65.49 20.26
C GLU A 215 22.56 -64.75 21.51
N GLN A 216 22.84 -65.28 22.71
CA GLN A 216 22.46 -64.67 23.97
C GLN A 216 23.29 -63.41 24.26
N PHE A 217 24.56 -63.37 23.83
CA PHE A 217 25.39 -62.18 23.91
C PHE A 217 24.91 -61.07 22.95
N LEU A 218 24.60 -61.42 21.70
CA LEU A 218 24.05 -60.48 20.72
C LEU A 218 22.69 -59.93 21.15
N LEU A 219 21.80 -60.77 21.71
CA LEU A 219 20.54 -60.29 22.27
C LEU A 219 20.75 -59.32 23.43
N LYS A 220 21.72 -59.60 24.32
CA LYS A 220 22.04 -58.68 25.43
C LYS A 220 22.56 -57.35 24.91
N GLU A 221 23.37 -57.36 23.85
CA GLU A 221 23.86 -56.14 23.22
C GLU A 221 22.73 -55.34 22.55
N GLU A 222 21.85 -55.98 21.79
CA GLU A 222 20.69 -55.32 21.18
C GLU A 222 19.74 -54.74 22.23
N VAL A 223 19.46 -55.49 23.31
CA VAL A 223 18.66 -54.99 24.45
C VAL A 223 19.35 -53.79 25.10
N ALA A 224 20.66 -53.83 25.32
CA ALA A 224 21.40 -52.70 25.87
C ALA A 224 21.38 -51.47 24.95
N GLN A 225 21.48 -51.65 23.63
CA GLN A 225 21.36 -50.57 22.65
C GLN A 225 19.95 -49.97 22.61
N LEU A 226 18.91 -50.80 22.69
CA LEU A 226 17.51 -50.34 22.75
C LEU A 226 17.21 -49.61 24.07
N GLU A 227 17.73 -50.10 25.20
CA GLU A 227 17.64 -49.41 26.49
C GLU A 227 18.36 -48.06 26.47
N LYS A 228 19.53 -47.98 25.83
CA LYS A 228 20.26 -46.72 25.65
C LYS A 228 19.46 -45.73 24.81
N LYS A 229 18.93 -46.15 23.65
CA LYS A 229 18.06 -45.31 22.80
C LYS A 229 16.80 -44.86 23.53
N LEU A 230 16.18 -45.74 24.31
CA LEU A 230 15.00 -45.41 25.12
C LEU A 230 15.35 -44.35 26.19
N LYS A 231 16.50 -44.47 26.86
CA LYS A 231 16.99 -43.46 27.83
C LYS A 231 17.28 -42.12 27.16
N GLU A 232 17.90 -42.13 25.97
CA GLU A 232 18.17 -40.92 25.19
C GLU A 232 16.87 -40.21 24.77
N GLU A 233 15.87 -40.93 24.27
CA GLU A 233 14.57 -40.35 23.91
C GLU A 233 13.79 -39.84 25.13
N GLN A 234 13.86 -40.56 26.26
CA GLN A 234 13.31 -40.07 27.54
C GLN A 234 13.98 -38.78 27.98
N HIS A 235 15.32 -38.69 27.84
CA HIS A 235 16.10 -37.51 28.17
C HIS A 235 15.76 -36.32 27.27
N LYS A 236 15.73 -36.50 25.94
CA LYS A 236 15.31 -35.47 24.97
C LYS A 236 13.90 -34.95 25.26
N GLY A 237 12.96 -35.86 25.56
CA GLY A 237 11.60 -35.47 25.96
C GLY A 237 11.59 -34.62 27.24
N TRP A 238 12.54 -34.85 28.16
CA TRP A 238 12.62 -34.14 29.43
C TRP A 238 13.25 -32.75 29.25
N GLU A 239 14.28 -32.65 28.42
CA GLU A 239 14.87 -31.37 28.02
C GLU A 239 13.86 -30.49 27.29
N LYS A 240 13.07 -31.08 26.38
CA LYS A 240 11.99 -30.40 25.67
C LYS A 240 10.93 -29.87 26.63
N GLU A 241 10.44 -30.71 27.54
CA GLU A 241 9.51 -30.28 28.60
C GLU A 241 10.11 -29.14 29.45
N ARG A 242 11.38 -29.25 29.87
CA ARG A 242 12.08 -28.23 30.64
C ARG A 242 12.26 -26.91 29.86
N SER A 243 12.44 -26.97 28.55
CA SER A 243 12.50 -25.78 27.70
C SER A 243 11.14 -25.09 27.60
N TRP A 244 10.07 -25.85 27.41
CA TRP A 244 8.70 -25.33 27.31
C TRP A 244 8.18 -24.72 28.61
N VAL A 245 8.50 -25.35 29.75
CA VAL A 245 8.18 -24.78 31.08
C VAL A 245 8.92 -23.45 31.30
N ARG A 246 10.16 -23.32 30.82
CA ARG A 246 10.91 -22.04 30.89
C ARG A 246 10.24 -20.95 30.04
N THR A 247 9.86 -21.26 28.80
CA THR A 247 9.18 -20.30 27.93
C THR A 247 7.80 -19.92 28.46
N GLU A 248 7.06 -20.87 29.04
CA GLU A 248 5.78 -20.59 29.69
C GLU A 248 5.96 -19.60 30.86
N ASN A 249 6.95 -19.84 31.73
CA ASN A 249 7.26 -18.97 32.85
C ASN A 249 7.70 -17.57 32.41
N GLU A 250 8.49 -17.45 31.34
CA GLU A 250 8.90 -16.17 30.78
C GLU A 250 7.70 -15.38 30.21
N LEU A 251 6.82 -16.04 29.46
CA LEU A 251 5.60 -15.41 28.95
C LEU A 251 4.68 -14.96 30.08
N ARG A 252 4.52 -15.77 31.14
CA ARG A 252 3.78 -15.39 32.36
C ARG A 252 4.40 -14.18 33.05
N HIS A 253 5.74 -14.11 33.12
CA HIS A 253 6.45 -12.97 33.69
C HIS A 253 6.20 -11.70 32.89
N ARG A 254 6.35 -11.75 31.56
CA ARG A 254 6.08 -10.60 30.67
C ARG A 254 4.62 -10.14 30.72
N ILE A 255 3.67 -11.08 30.79
CA ILE A 255 2.26 -10.77 31.04
C ILE A 255 2.10 -10.00 32.37
N GLY A 256 2.80 -10.42 33.43
CA GLY A 256 2.81 -9.74 34.73
C GLY A 256 3.43 -8.34 34.67
N GLU A 257 4.54 -8.17 33.96
CA GLU A 257 5.20 -6.87 33.75
C GLU A 257 4.29 -5.89 33.00
N LEU A 258 3.65 -6.37 31.92
CA LEU A 258 2.69 -5.59 31.14
C LEU A 258 1.42 -5.24 31.93
N GLN A 259 1.02 -6.08 32.89
CA GLN A 259 -0.08 -5.77 33.81
C GLN A 259 0.33 -4.76 34.89
N ALA A 260 1.56 -4.85 35.39
CA ALA A 260 2.10 -3.96 36.42
C ALA A 260 2.44 -2.57 35.87
N SER A 261 2.80 -2.46 34.60
CA SER A 261 3.25 -1.20 33.99
C SER A 261 2.13 -0.18 33.76
N GLY A 262 0.85 -0.55 33.86
CA GLY A 262 -0.32 0.33 34.12
C GLY A 262 -0.61 1.50 33.17
N GLU A 263 0.32 1.90 32.30
CA GLU A 263 0.30 3.19 31.60
C GLU A 263 -0.06 3.08 30.11
N SER A 264 -0.32 1.87 29.61
CA SER A 264 -0.58 1.65 28.19
C SER A 264 -1.97 1.07 27.94
N GLU A 265 -3.00 1.93 27.93
CA GLU A 265 -4.32 1.61 27.37
C GLU A 265 -4.33 1.67 25.83
N GLY A 266 -3.21 1.31 25.20
CA GLY A 266 -3.15 1.11 23.76
C GLY A 266 -4.08 -0.03 23.35
N ARG A 267 -4.95 0.21 22.36
CA ARG A 267 -5.83 -0.82 21.79
C ARG A 267 -5.04 -2.04 21.26
N ASN A 268 -3.77 -1.84 20.92
CA ASN A 268 -2.83 -2.86 20.47
C ASN A 268 -2.28 -3.72 21.62
N ASP A 269 -2.11 -3.16 22.82
CA ASP A 269 -1.59 -3.91 23.97
C ASP A 269 -2.59 -4.95 24.45
N LYS A 270 -3.88 -4.66 24.33
CA LYS A 270 -4.94 -5.64 24.57
C LYS A 270 -4.85 -6.83 23.62
N ALA A 271 -4.59 -6.61 22.34
CA ALA A 271 -4.45 -7.69 21.36
C ALA A 271 -3.19 -8.52 21.62
N LEU A 272 -2.06 -7.86 21.88
CA LEU A 272 -0.80 -8.53 22.25
C LEU A 272 -0.96 -9.39 23.52
N PHE A 273 -1.66 -8.84 24.52
CA PHE A 273 -1.92 -9.54 25.77
C PHE A 273 -2.79 -10.79 25.59
N HIS A 274 -3.80 -10.74 24.71
CA HIS A 274 -4.61 -11.91 24.38
C HIS A 274 -3.78 -12.95 23.61
N ALA A 275 -2.96 -12.51 22.65
CA ALA A 275 -2.05 -13.41 21.92
C ALA A 275 -1.06 -14.13 22.85
N MET A 276 -0.45 -13.41 23.80
CA MET A 276 0.46 -14.02 24.79
C MET A 276 -0.27 -15.00 25.72
N LYS A 277 -1.51 -14.70 26.11
CA LYS A 277 -2.35 -15.64 26.90
C LYS A 277 -2.70 -16.90 26.12
N ASP A 278 -3.02 -16.77 24.84
CA ASP A 278 -3.33 -17.91 23.97
C ASP A 278 -2.08 -18.77 23.72
N GLN A 279 -0.90 -18.16 23.57
CA GLN A 279 0.38 -18.87 23.52
C GLN A 279 0.69 -19.65 24.80
N VAL A 280 0.46 -19.05 25.97
CA VAL A 280 0.61 -19.75 27.26
C VAL A 280 -0.33 -20.95 27.31
N ARG A 281 -1.60 -20.79 26.91
CA ARG A 281 -2.57 -21.89 26.91
C ARG A 281 -2.14 -23.03 25.96
N ALA A 282 -1.67 -22.70 24.76
CA ALA A 282 -1.17 -23.68 23.81
C ALA A 282 0.05 -24.47 24.36
N LEU A 283 1.02 -23.78 24.98
CA LEU A 283 2.17 -24.44 25.62
C LEU A 283 1.75 -25.36 26.76
N GLN A 284 0.74 -24.97 27.55
CA GLN A 284 0.20 -25.83 28.61
C GLN A 284 -0.42 -27.12 28.06
N ASP A 285 -1.20 -27.00 26.97
CA ASP A 285 -1.82 -28.15 26.30
C ASP A 285 -0.75 -29.10 25.73
N GLU A 286 0.31 -28.55 25.12
CA GLU A 286 1.44 -29.35 24.59
C GLU A 286 2.25 -30.04 25.69
N ILE A 287 2.54 -29.35 26.81
CA ILE A 287 3.19 -29.95 27.98
C ILE A 287 2.31 -31.07 28.55
N GLN A 288 0.98 -30.87 28.59
CA GLN A 288 0.04 -31.88 29.07
C GLN A 288 -0.05 -33.08 28.14
N ALA A 289 0.01 -32.87 26.82
CA ALA A 289 0.09 -33.94 25.82
C ALA A 289 1.37 -34.77 26.01
N LEU A 290 2.55 -34.14 26.11
CA LEU A 290 3.82 -34.83 26.37
C LEU A 290 3.79 -35.67 27.66
N ARG A 291 3.17 -35.14 28.72
CA ARG A 291 3.00 -35.87 29.99
C ARG A 291 2.01 -37.03 29.89
N SER A 292 1.03 -36.94 29.00
CA SER A 292 0.03 -37.98 28.77
C SER A 292 0.62 -39.12 27.95
N ASP A 293 1.42 -38.82 26.92
CA ASP A 293 2.17 -39.81 26.14
C ASP A 293 3.11 -40.63 27.02
N ARG A 294 3.84 -39.97 27.93
CA ARG A 294 4.69 -40.66 28.93
C ARG A 294 3.93 -41.61 29.85
N ARG A 295 2.69 -41.25 30.22
CA ARG A 295 1.83 -42.10 31.05
C ARG A 295 1.27 -43.28 30.26
N GLY A 296 0.95 -43.09 28.99
CA GLY A 296 0.54 -44.15 28.07
C GLY A 296 1.59 -45.25 27.91
N SER A 297 2.86 -44.87 27.75
CA SER A 297 3.97 -45.83 27.58
C SER A 297 4.26 -46.65 28.83
N ARG A 298 3.98 -46.11 30.03
CA ARG A 298 4.24 -46.81 31.31
C ARG A 298 3.14 -47.81 31.68
N TRP A 299 1.95 -47.69 31.09
CA TRP A 299 0.82 -48.59 31.36
C TRP A 299 0.94 -49.97 30.67
N ILE A 300 1.72 -50.10 29.61
CA ILE A 300 1.90 -51.37 28.88
C ILE A 300 2.84 -52.34 29.62
N GLN A 301 3.68 -51.85 30.54
CA GLN A 301 4.60 -52.69 31.33
C GLN A 301 4.03 -53.19 32.67
N GLY A 302 2.79 -52.83 33.01
CA GLY A 302 2.18 -53.14 34.31
C GLY A 302 1.25 -54.37 34.34
N ALA A 303 1.20 -55.19 33.29
CA ALA A 303 0.45 -56.45 33.32
C ALA A 303 1.26 -57.51 34.08
N ALA A 304 0.80 -57.82 35.30
CA ALA A 304 1.42 -58.71 36.26
C ALA A 304 1.75 -60.10 35.68
N MET A 305 3.06 -60.43 35.62
CA MET A 305 3.54 -61.80 35.65
C MET A 305 4.15 -62.03 37.04
N GLY A 306 3.66 -63.08 37.72
CA GLY A 306 3.87 -63.34 39.14
C GLY A 306 5.33 -63.61 39.53
N PRO A 307 5.64 -63.52 40.84
CA PRO A 307 7.00 -63.61 41.33
C PRO A 307 7.41 -65.07 41.47
N THR A 308 8.38 -65.52 40.68
CA THR A 308 9.21 -66.67 41.03
C THR A 308 10.60 -66.18 41.36
N SER A 309 10.80 -65.98 42.65
CA SER A 309 12.05 -65.85 43.36
C SER A 309 12.94 -67.08 43.13
N ALA A 310 14.15 -66.85 42.62
CA ALA A 310 15.29 -67.73 42.83
C ALA A 310 16.50 -66.86 43.17
N SER A 311 16.84 -66.88 44.46
CA SER A 311 18.09 -66.36 45.01
C SER A 311 19.24 -67.21 44.49
N SER A 312 20.24 -66.59 43.87
CA SER A 312 21.53 -67.23 43.61
C SER A 312 22.64 -66.28 44.03
N THR A 313 23.09 -66.51 45.25
CA THR A 313 24.27 -65.92 45.87
C THR A 313 25.50 -66.56 45.21
N VAL A 314 26.25 -65.80 44.41
CA VAL A 314 27.58 -66.22 43.94
C VAL A 314 28.61 -65.20 44.41
N ALA A 315 29.60 -65.73 45.14
CA ALA A 315 30.69 -65.00 45.77
C ALA A 315 31.62 -64.31 44.74
N PRO A 316 32.26 -63.19 45.10
CA PRO A 316 33.07 -62.42 44.17
C PRO A 316 34.43 -63.11 43.99
N ALA A 317 34.68 -63.59 42.77
CA ALA A 317 35.99 -64.09 42.38
C ALA A 317 36.97 -62.92 42.22
N MET A 318 38.08 -63.02 42.95
CA MET A 318 39.22 -62.10 42.90
C MET A 318 39.88 -62.09 41.51
N ARG A 319 39.40 -61.24 40.60
CA ARG A 319 40.13 -60.60 39.48
C ARG A 319 39.35 -59.30 39.25
N SER A 320 39.91 -58.10 39.35
CA SER A 320 41.03 -57.63 38.55
C SER A 320 41.40 -56.22 39.01
N VAL A 321 42.44 -56.09 39.84
CA VAL A 321 42.99 -54.77 40.24
C VAL A 321 43.42 -53.97 39.00
N GLU A 322 43.91 -54.64 37.96
CA GLU A 322 44.32 -53.99 36.70
C GLU A 322 43.14 -53.42 35.90
N LEU A 323 41.96 -54.04 35.96
CA LEU A 323 40.78 -53.54 35.23
C LEU A 323 40.14 -52.36 35.97
N GLU A 324 40.20 -52.35 37.30
CA GLU A 324 39.83 -51.19 38.11
C GLU A 324 40.80 -50.02 37.91
N GLU A 325 42.12 -50.29 37.80
CA GLU A 325 43.10 -49.25 37.46
C GLU A 325 42.88 -48.68 36.04
N TRP A 326 42.55 -49.53 35.07
CA TRP A 326 42.20 -49.09 33.71
C TRP A 326 40.90 -48.27 33.67
N ALA A 327 39.87 -48.71 34.40
CA ALA A 327 38.62 -47.96 34.54
C ALA A 327 38.87 -46.60 35.21
N ALA A 328 39.70 -46.56 36.26
CA ALA A 328 40.07 -45.31 36.94
C ALA A 328 40.87 -44.35 36.03
N ARG A 329 41.78 -44.88 35.21
CA ARG A 329 42.52 -44.07 34.21
C ARG A 329 41.60 -43.57 33.10
N TYR A 330 40.70 -44.41 32.60
CA TYR A 330 39.71 -44.00 31.60
C TYR A 330 38.79 -42.90 32.14
N ASP A 331 38.27 -43.06 33.36
CA ASP A 331 37.44 -42.05 34.01
C ASP A 331 38.21 -40.75 34.28
N SER A 332 39.51 -40.83 34.55
CA SER A 332 40.39 -39.66 34.70
C SER A 332 40.55 -38.92 33.37
N VAL A 333 40.83 -39.65 32.28
CA VAL A 333 40.97 -39.07 30.93
C VAL A 333 39.64 -38.53 30.42
N SER A 334 38.52 -39.20 30.70
CA SER A 334 37.18 -38.71 30.35
C SER A 334 36.90 -37.39 31.07
N ARG A 335 37.20 -37.29 32.36
CA ARG A 335 37.04 -36.05 33.14
C ARG A 335 37.94 -34.92 32.63
N GLU A 336 39.17 -35.23 32.23
CA GLU A 336 40.07 -34.24 31.63
C GLU A 336 39.57 -33.78 30.25
N ASN A 337 39.02 -34.69 29.44
CA ASN A 337 38.44 -34.35 28.14
C ASN A 337 37.18 -33.48 28.30
N ASP A 338 36.31 -33.79 29.25
CA ASP A 338 35.15 -32.95 29.59
C ASP A 338 35.60 -31.57 30.11
N HIS A 339 36.64 -31.52 30.94
CA HIS A 339 37.22 -30.25 31.38
C HIS A 339 37.80 -29.41 30.23
N LEU A 340 38.50 -30.03 29.27
CA LEU A 340 39.02 -29.36 28.09
C LEU A 340 37.89 -28.90 27.15
N ARG A 341 36.79 -29.65 27.05
CA ARG A 341 35.59 -29.21 26.33
C ARG A 341 34.96 -28.00 27.00
N ASP A 342 34.80 -28.01 28.32
CA ASP A 342 34.29 -26.88 29.08
C ASP A 342 35.19 -25.63 28.90
N GLN A 343 36.51 -25.80 28.92
CA GLN A 343 37.45 -24.71 28.63
C GLN A 343 37.33 -24.20 27.19
N ALA A 344 37.15 -25.09 26.21
CA ALA A 344 36.95 -24.71 24.82
C ALA A 344 35.61 -23.98 24.61
N GLU A 345 34.53 -24.40 25.27
CA GLU A 345 33.25 -23.70 25.25
C GLU A 345 33.33 -22.34 25.94
N ALA A 346 33.99 -22.25 27.09
CA ALA A 346 34.25 -20.98 27.77
C ALA A 346 35.08 -20.02 26.90
N ALA A 347 36.08 -20.53 26.18
CA ALA A 347 36.87 -19.74 25.23
C ALA A 347 36.04 -19.28 24.02
N LYS A 348 35.14 -20.13 23.49
CA LYS A 348 34.20 -19.75 22.43
C LYS A 348 33.24 -18.65 22.88
N LEU A 349 32.70 -18.75 24.09
CA LEU A 349 31.85 -17.71 24.67
C LEU A 349 32.61 -16.39 24.84
N ARG A 350 33.86 -16.44 25.30
CA ARG A 350 34.74 -15.26 25.40
C ARG A 350 35.00 -14.61 24.04
N ILE A 351 35.19 -15.41 22.99
CA ILE A 351 35.39 -14.90 21.62
C ILE A 351 34.12 -14.23 21.10
N LEU A 352 32.94 -14.83 21.33
CA LEU A 352 31.66 -14.22 20.96
C LEU A 352 31.41 -12.91 21.71
N GLU A 353 31.73 -12.86 23.00
CA GLU A 353 31.64 -11.63 23.81
C GLU A 353 32.56 -10.52 23.25
N LEU A 354 33.81 -10.85 22.93
CA LEU A 354 34.74 -9.89 22.31
C LEU A 354 34.28 -9.44 20.92
N GLN A 355 33.72 -10.35 20.12
CA GLN A 355 33.15 -10.03 18.81
C GLN A 355 31.98 -9.04 18.93
N ASN A 356 31.07 -9.28 19.88
CA ASN A 356 29.96 -8.36 20.15
C ASN A 356 30.47 -6.97 20.57
N ILE A 357 31.51 -6.90 21.42
CA ILE A 357 32.13 -5.62 21.80
C ILE A 357 32.72 -4.92 20.57
N VAL A 358 33.39 -5.64 19.67
CA VAL A 358 33.92 -5.06 18.42
C VAL A 358 32.80 -4.53 17.53
N ASP A 359 31.73 -5.29 17.35
CA ASP A 359 30.59 -4.90 16.52
C ASP A 359 29.86 -3.68 17.11
N GLU A 360 29.61 -3.65 18.42
CA GLU A 360 29.06 -2.49 19.12
C GLU A 360 29.94 -1.25 18.94
N ARG A 361 31.26 -1.39 19.05
CA ARG A 361 32.21 -0.29 18.83
C ARG A 361 32.18 0.20 17.40
N ALA A 362 32.12 -0.70 16.41
CA ALA A 362 32.00 -0.34 15.00
C ALA A 362 30.70 0.42 14.69
N ILE A 363 29.58 0.02 15.30
CA ILE A 363 28.30 0.74 15.21
C ILE A 363 28.46 2.15 15.80
N THR A 364 29.04 2.27 16.99
CA THR A 364 29.26 3.60 17.61
C THR A 364 30.17 4.50 16.77
N CYS A 365 31.18 3.95 16.07
CA CYS A 365 32.01 4.73 15.15
C CYS A 365 31.18 5.31 14.00
N LYS A 366 30.39 4.46 13.33
CA LYS A 366 29.52 4.87 12.21
C LYS A 366 28.47 5.90 12.62
N GLU A 367 27.85 5.75 13.79
CA GLU A 367 26.91 6.76 14.30
C GLU A 367 27.57 8.13 14.49
N MET A 368 28.82 8.14 14.94
CA MET A 368 29.57 9.38 15.17
C MET A 368 30.02 10.03 13.87
N GLU A 369 30.41 9.24 12.86
CA GLU A 369 30.65 9.72 11.50
C GLU A 369 29.40 10.38 10.90
N VAL A 370 28.22 9.76 11.06
CA VAL A 370 26.95 10.31 10.59
C VAL A 370 26.64 11.63 11.31
N ARG A 371 26.84 11.71 12.63
CA ARG A 371 26.66 12.96 13.40
C ARG A 371 27.64 14.06 12.94
N LEU A 372 28.89 13.72 12.64
CA LEU A 372 29.88 14.65 12.10
C LEU A 372 29.49 15.16 10.70
N ALA A 373 29.04 14.27 9.81
CA ALA A 373 28.56 14.65 8.49
C ALA A 373 27.32 15.57 8.56
N ALA A 374 26.39 15.28 9.49
CA ALA A 374 25.23 16.13 9.73
C ALA A 374 25.61 17.52 10.26
N ALA A 375 26.55 17.60 11.21
CA ALA A 375 27.06 18.87 11.73
C ALA A 375 27.79 19.69 10.65
N GLN A 376 28.60 19.05 9.81
CA GLN A 376 29.27 19.71 8.67
C GLN A 376 28.28 20.22 7.62
N LYS A 377 27.20 19.47 7.36
CA LYS A 377 26.12 19.90 6.47
C LYS A 377 25.37 21.10 7.03
N GLN A 378 25.13 21.16 8.34
CA GLN A 378 24.52 22.33 8.97
C GLN A 378 25.43 23.56 8.90
N LEU A 379 26.74 23.39 9.09
CA LEU A 379 27.73 24.47 8.97
C LEU A 379 27.84 25.03 7.55
N THR A 380 27.76 24.17 6.53
CA THR A 380 27.76 24.59 5.11
C THR A 380 26.46 25.28 4.71
N ILE A 381 25.31 24.84 5.23
CA ILE A 381 24.03 25.53 5.01
C ILE A 381 24.04 26.92 5.65
N ALA A 382 24.62 27.05 6.85
CA ALA A 382 24.75 28.33 7.54
C ALA A 382 25.72 29.29 6.81
N SER A 383 26.76 28.79 6.13
CA SER A 383 27.70 29.62 5.37
C SER A 383 27.18 30.06 3.99
N PHE A 384 26.14 29.41 3.45
CA PHE A 384 25.61 29.66 2.09
C PHE A 384 24.38 30.58 2.05
N MET A 385 23.86 31.07 3.18
CA MET A 385 22.85 32.14 3.17
C MET A 385 23.50 33.46 2.76
N PRO A 386 23.22 34.00 1.55
CA PRO A 386 23.77 35.27 1.12
C PRO A 386 23.10 36.37 1.93
N SER A 387 23.91 37.23 2.55
CA SER A 387 23.47 38.53 3.06
C SER A 387 23.05 39.39 1.87
N ALA A 388 21.84 39.17 1.36
CA ALA A 388 21.26 39.95 0.29
C ALA A 388 20.98 41.38 0.76
N ASP A 389 21.32 42.30 -0.13
CA ASP A 389 21.48 43.71 0.11
C ASP A 389 20.25 44.41 0.66
N ARG A 390 20.57 45.26 1.64
CA ARG A 390 19.67 46.15 2.35
C ARG A 390 19.58 47.44 1.55
N GLU A 391 18.82 47.44 0.46
CA GLU A 391 18.48 48.69 -0.22
C GLU A 391 17.27 49.36 0.43
N SER A 392 17.45 50.66 0.62
CA SER A 392 16.61 51.65 1.27
C SER A 392 15.21 51.78 0.67
N SER A 393 14.19 51.64 1.51
CA SER A 393 12.88 52.25 1.26
C SER A 393 12.37 52.91 2.53
N THR A 394 12.46 54.22 2.56
CA THR A 394 11.86 55.11 3.55
C THR A 394 10.38 55.26 3.25
N HIS A 395 9.48 54.68 4.06
CA HIS A 395 8.35 55.41 4.65
C HIS A 395 7.44 54.55 5.54
N SER A 396 7.02 55.20 6.62
CA SER A 396 5.77 55.01 7.37
C SER A 396 5.73 54.01 8.53
N THR A 397 5.99 54.59 9.72
CA THR A 397 5.19 54.49 10.96
C THR A 397 5.02 53.15 11.67
N SER A 398 5.77 53.05 12.78
CA SER A 398 5.29 52.66 14.11
C SER A 398 4.76 51.24 14.30
N GLU A 399 5.61 50.36 14.85
CA GLU A 399 5.38 49.87 16.22
C GLU A 399 6.65 49.24 16.81
N ARG A 400 6.90 49.59 18.08
CA ARG A 400 8.03 49.15 18.89
C ARG A 400 7.87 47.67 19.25
N SER A 401 8.87 46.86 18.96
CA SER A 401 9.20 45.69 19.77
C SER A 401 10.72 45.58 19.92
N TYR A 402 11.19 45.98 21.09
CA TYR A 402 12.58 45.79 21.53
C TYR A 402 12.69 44.40 22.14
N GLY A 403 13.60 43.57 21.63
CA GLY A 403 14.05 42.38 22.36
C GLY A 403 14.72 41.32 21.51
N SER A 404 15.96 40.98 21.86
CA SER A 404 16.69 39.75 21.50
C SER A 404 17.34 39.68 20.12
N ARG A 405 18.55 40.25 20.01
CA ARG A 405 19.49 39.98 18.90
C ARG A 405 20.94 39.77 19.36
N ALA A 406 21.15 39.19 20.54
CA ALA A 406 22.48 39.09 21.16
C ALA A 406 22.91 37.67 21.60
N THR A 407 22.23 36.60 21.18
CA THR A 407 22.58 35.22 21.60
C THR A 407 23.17 34.32 20.50
N ASP A 408 23.10 34.70 19.22
CA ASP A 408 23.47 33.79 18.13
C ASP A 408 24.99 33.63 17.92
N ALA A 409 25.80 34.56 18.45
CA ALA A 409 27.27 34.49 18.31
C ALA A 409 27.95 33.51 19.29
N GLN A 410 27.29 33.10 20.38
CA GLN A 410 27.85 32.14 21.34
C GLN A 410 27.61 30.68 20.93
N HIS A 411 26.58 30.40 20.12
CA HIS A 411 26.26 29.02 19.71
C HIS A 411 27.30 28.45 18.73
N THR A 412 27.79 29.27 17.79
CA THR A 412 28.78 28.83 16.79
C THR A 412 30.12 28.40 17.41
N GLN A 413 30.51 28.95 18.56
CA GLN A 413 31.77 28.57 19.21
C GLN A 413 31.65 27.25 19.98
N VAL A 414 30.48 26.97 20.56
CA VAL A 414 30.17 25.71 21.25
C VAL A 414 30.09 24.55 20.24
N ASP A 415 29.53 24.80 19.06
CA ASP A 415 29.43 23.80 18.00
C ASP A 415 30.80 23.41 17.41
N VAL A 416 31.70 24.38 17.23
CA VAL A 416 33.08 24.10 16.80
C VAL A 416 33.86 23.29 17.83
N HIS A 417 33.65 23.53 19.12
CA HIS A 417 34.29 22.74 20.17
C HIS A 417 33.74 21.30 20.21
N ARG A 418 32.42 21.12 20.09
CA ARG A 418 31.79 19.78 19.98
C ARG A 418 32.34 19.00 18.81
N VAL A 419 32.41 19.59 17.61
CA VAL A 419 32.95 18.92 16.41
C VAL A 419 34.40 18.47 16.65
N ARG A 420 35.23 19.29 17.32
CA ARG A 420 36.63 18.93 17.60
C ARG A 420 36.75 17.76 18.60
N VAL A 421 35.88 17.72 19.61
CA VAL A 421 35.82 16.59 20.57
C VAL A 421 35.37 15.30 19.87
N LEU A 422 34.39 15.37 18.97
CA LEU A 422 33.96 14.20 18.19
C LEU A 422 35.06 13.70 17.24
N GLN A 423 35.77 14.61 16.57
CA GLN A 423 36.90 14.26 15.72
C GLN A 423 38.03 13.58 16.49
N GLN A 424 38.32 14.03 17.73
CA GLN A 424 39.32 13.38 18.57
C GLN A 424 38.87 11.98 18.96
N ARG A 425 37.60 11.80 19.34
CA ARG A 425 37.07 10.50 19.73
C ARG A 425 37.06 9.49 18.58
N VAL A 426 36.81 9.94 17.34
CA VAL A 426 36.92 9.09 16.14
C VAL A 426 38.35 8.59 15.96
N ARG A 427 39.35 9.48 16.08
CA ARG A 427 40.77 9.09 15.99
C ARG A 427 41.17 8.07 17.06
N ASP A 428 40.73 8.27 18.30
CA ASP A 428 41.02 7.31 19.38
C ASP A 428 40.41 5.92 19.10
N LEU A 429 39.22 5.87 18.49
CA LEU A 429 38.55 4.60 18.11
C LEU A 429 39.20 3.94 16.89
N GLU A 430 39.68 4.73 15.92
CA GLU A 430 40.48 4.24 14.78
C GLU A 430 41.78 3.58 15.27
N GLU A 431 42.49 4.21 16.21
CA GLU A 431 43.70 3.63 16.81
C GLU A 431 43.40 2.32 17.59
N GLU A 432 42.27 2.25 18.29
CA GLU A 432 41.85 1.01 18.98
C GLU A 432 41.52 -0.11 17.99
N LEU A 433 40.84 0.20 16.88
CA LEU A 433 40.57 -0.76 15.81
C LEU A 433 41.86 -1.28 15.17
N GLU A 434 42.83 -0.41 14.94
CA GLU A 434 44.13 -0.80 14.38
C GLU A 434 44.92 -1.72 15.34
N ARG A 435 44.84 -1.47 16.65
CA ARG A 435 45.40 -2.38 17.67
C ARG A 435 44.72 -3.74 17.69
N ILE A 436 43.40 -3.79 17.54
CA ILE A 436 42.65 -5.06 17.50
C ILE A 436 42.96 -5.83 16.21
N SER A 437 43.02 -5.13 15.07
CA SER A 437 43.37 -5.72 13.77
C SER A 437 44.78 -6.33 13.80
N SER A 438 45.76 -5.59 14.32
CA SER A 438 47.14 -6.10 14.45
C SER A 438 47.25 -7.30 15.42
N ALA A 439 46.48 -7.31 16.51
CA ALA A 439 46.41 -8.47 17.40
C ALA A 439 45.79 -9.71 16.72
N GLN A 440 44.81 -9.50 15.83
CA GLN A 440 44.22 -10.58 15.04
C GLN A 440 45.20 -11.14 13.99
N GLU A 441 45.92 -10.28 13.28
CA GLU A 441 46.98 -10.71 12.35
C GLU A 441 48.09 -11.50 13.08
N GLN A 442 48.49 -11.06 14.28
CA GLN A 442 49.42 -11.81 15.12
C GLN A 442 48.88 -13.20 15.50
N LYS A 443 47.59 -13.31 15.80
CA LYS A 443 46.96 -14.61 16.09
C LYS A 443 46.94 -15.52 14.87
N GLU A 444 46.63 -14.98 13.70
CA GLU A 444 46.60 -15.73 12.43
C GLU A 444 48.01 -16.21 12.05
N THR A 445 49.03 -15.38 12.20
CA THR A 445 50.43 -15.76 11.96
C THR A 445 50.89 -16.86 12.92
N ILE A 446 50.57 -16.79 14.21
CA ILE A 446 50.85 -17.87 15.18
C ILE A 446 50.15 -19.17 14.77
N SER A 447 48.89 -19.09 14.33
CA SER A 447 48.15 -20.28 13.86
C SER A 447 48.82 -20.92 12.63
N HIS A 448 49.29 -20.10 11.68
CA HIS A 448 49.99 -20.55 10.48
C HIS A 448 51.34 -21.21 10.82
N VAL A 449 52.09 -20.64 11.76
CA VAL A 449 53.35 -21.25 12.24
C VAL A 449 53.08 -22.62 12.85
N ARG A 450 52.02 -22.74 13.67
CA ARG A 450 51.66 -24.00 14.31
C ARG A 450 51.18 -25.06 13.32
N ILE A 451 50.43 -24.67 12.28
CA ILE A 451 50.05 -25.57 11.18
C ILE A 451 51.30 -26.08 10.46
N LYS A 452 52.25 -25.21 10.11
CA LYS A 452 53.52 -25.61 9.50
C LYS A 452 54.36 -26.52 10.39
N GLU A 453 54.31 -26.31 11.70
CA GLU A 453 54.97 -27.18 12.67
C GLU A 453 54.35 -28.58 12.67
N TYR A 454 53.01 -28.70 12.62
CA TYR A 454 52.34 -29.99 12.46
C TYR A 454 52.66 -30.67 11.12
N GLU A 455 52.70 -29.91 10.03
CA GLU A 455 53.12 -30.43 8.72
C GLU A 455 54.56 -30.98 8.78
N ASN A 456 55.49 -30.27 9.44
CA ASN A 456 56.86 -30.72 9.63
C ASN A 456 56.94 -31.98 10.50
N GLN A 457 56.17 -32.07 11.59
CA GLN A 457 56.10 -33.26 12.45
C GLN A 457 55.59 -34.48 11.67
N ILE A 458 54.58 -34.30 10.80
CA ILE A 458 54.10 -35.37 9.91
C ILE A 458 55.21 -35.81 8.94
N ILE A 459 55.93 -34.86 8.34
CA ILE A 459 57.05 -35.17 7.44
C ILE A 459 58.18 -35.93 8.18
N GLU A 460 58.51 -35.55 9.40
CA GLU A 460 59.51 -36.24 10.22
C GLU A 460 59.07 -37.66 10.58
N LEU A 461 57.81 -37.86 10.99
CA LEU A 461 57.26 -39.19 11.27
C LEU A 461 57.23 -40.09 10.03
N LEU A 462 56.97 -39.52 8.85
CA LEU A 462 57.02 -40.25 7.58
C LEU A 462 58.46 -40.68 7.25
N LYS A 463 59.46 -39.79 7.46
CA LYS A 463 60.89 -40.12 7.29
C LYS A 463 61.37 -41.16 8.28
N GLU A 464 60.94 -41.09 9.54
CA GLU A 464 61.28 -42.09 10.55
C GLU A 464 60.70 -43.46 10.16
N ASN A 465 59.46 -43.51 9.67
CA ASN A 465 58.87 -44.73 9.12
C ASN A 465 59.65 -45.30 7.93
N GLU A 466 60.14 -44.44 7.03
CA GLU A 466 60.98 -44.84 5.90
C GLU A 466 62.31 -45.43 6.38
N ASN A 467 62.99 -44.76 7.32
CA ASN A 467 64.22 -45.25 7.95
C ASN A 467 64.02 -46.60 8.67
N LEU A 468 62.89 -46.80 9.37
CA LEU A 468 62.56 -48.07 10.02
C LEU A 468 62.34 -49.20 9.00
N ARG A 469 61.74 -48.89 7.84
CA ARG A 469 61.57 -49.86 6.73
C ARG A 469 62.91 -50.23 6.12
N ASP A 470 63.82 -49.26 5.98
CA ASP A 470 65.15 -49.50 5.40
C ASP A 470 66.08 -50.23 6.36
N ALA A 471 66.04 -49.91 7.66
CA ALA A 471 66.74 -50.67 8.69
C ALA A 471 66.24 -52.12 8.77
N GLY A 472 64.92 -52.33 8.66
CA GLY A 472 64.32 -53.66 8.59
C GLY A 472 64.81 -54.46 7.37
N ARG A 473 64.95 -53.82 6.20
CA ARG A 473 65.50 -54.47 5.00
C ARG A 473 66.98 -54.84 5.17
N ALA A 474 67.80 -53.95 5.71
CA ALA A 474 69.23 -54.21 5.95
C ALA A 474 69.47 -55.35 6.95
N GLN A 475 68.58 -55.54 7.93
CA GLN A 475 68.69 -56.59 8.93
C GLN A 475 68.26 -57.98 8.42
N VAL A 476 67.36 -58.03 7.42
CA VAL A 476 66.93 -59.27 6.75
C VAL A 476 68.05 -59.83 5.86
N ASP A 477 68.88 -58.99 5.26
CA ASP A 477 69.99 -59.43 4.40
C ASP A 477 71.21 -59.95 5.19
N ALA A 478 71.34 -59.61 6.47
CA ALA A 478 72.50 -59.98 7.30
C ALA A 478 72.36 -61.31 8.08
N ASN A 479 71.14 -61.79 8.35
CA ASN A 479 70.90 -62.97 9.21
C ASN A 479 70.08 -64.06 8.48
N SER A 480 70.65 -64.61 7.42
CA SER A 480 70.02 -65.65 6.58
C SER A 480 70.25 -67.09 7.09
N ARG A 481 70.15 -67.40 8.39
CA ARG A 481 70.09 -68.84 8.74
C ARG A 481 69.37 -69.39 9.97
N ASP A 482 69.02 -68.66 11.03
CA ASP A 482 68.35 -69.32 12.17
C ASP A 482 67.43 -68.38 12.95
N THR A 483 66.19 -68.15 12.49
CA THR A 483 65.19 -67.36 13.26
C THR A 483 63.75 -67.54 12.79
N VAL A 484 63.23 -68.77 12.75
CA VAL A 484 61.81 -69.02 12.41
C VAL A 484 60.84 -68.56 13.52
N ASN A 485 61.30 -68.43 14.77
CA ASN A 485 60.46 -67.97 15.89
C ASN A 485 60.46 -66.44 16.12
N SER A 486 61.35 -65.69 15.46
CA SER A 486 61.42 -64.21 15.57
C SER A 486 60.49 -63.52 14.56
N LEU A 487 60.14 -64.21 13.47
CA LEU A 487 59.31 -63.68 12.39
C LEU A 487 57.87 -63.38 12.85
N ASP A 488 57.32 -64.16 13.79
CA ASP A 488 55.95 -63.99 14.28
C ASP A 488 55.81 -62.74 15.16
N GLY A 489 56.84 -62.41 15.95
CA GLY A 489 56.88 -61.18 16.76
C GLY A 489 56.96 -59.91 15.89
N VAL A 490 57.75 -59.95 14.81
CA VAL A 490 57.85 -58.85 13.84
C VAL A 490 56.55 -58.71 13.04
N MET A 491 55.90 -59.81 12.67
CA MET A 491 54.59 -59.81 12.00
C MET A 491 53.48 -59.23 12.88
N ARG A 492 53.44 -59.56 14.19
CA ARG A 492 52.50 -58.92 15.13
C ARG A 492 52.80 -57.44 15.32
N LEU A 493 54.06 -57.07 15.55
CA LEU A 493 54.44 -55.66 15.73
C LEU A 493 54.14 -54.80 14.49
N THR A 494 54.32 -55.36 13.29
CA THR A 494 53.97 -54.67 12.03
C THR A 494 52.48 -54.64 11.75
N LYS A 495 51.70 -55.59 12.28
CA LYS A 495 50.23 -55.56 12.26
C LYS A 495 49.69 -54.51 13.23
N ASP A 496 50.14 -54.50 14.48
CA ASP A 496 49.73 -53.52 15.50
C ASP A 496 50.08 -52.09 15.08
N LYS A 497 51.25 -51.88 14.46
CA LYS A 497 51.62 -50.58 13.87
C LYS A 497 50.70 -50.18 12.70
N ARG A 498 50.24 -51.14 11.90
CA ARG A 498 49.34 -50.87 10.77
C ARG A 498 47.94 -50.49 11.28
N GLU A 499 47.44 -51.23 12.26
CA GLU A 499 46.18 -50.94 12.94
C GLU A 499 46.22 -49.58 13.67
N SER A 500 47.34 -49.26 14.33
CA SER A 500 47.56 -47.94 14.95
C SER A 500 47.58 -46.79 13.92
N VAL A 501 48.21 -46.97 12.75
CA VAL A 501 48.19 -45.97 11.68
C VAL A 501 46.79 -45.82 11.09
N GLU A 502 46.04 -46.91 10.89
CA GLU A 502 44.66 -46.87 10.41
C GLU A 502 43.72 -46.18 11.42
N GLU A 503 43.95 -46.35 12.72
CA GLU A 503 43.22 -45.65 13.78
C GLU A 503 43.53 -44.14 13.79
N VAL A 504 44.81 -43.76 13.64
CA VAL A 504 45.22 -42.34 13.51
C VAL A 504 44.61 -41.72 12.24
N MET A 505 44.55 -42.44 11.12
CA MET A 505 43.88 -41.93 9.91
C MET A 505 42.37 -41.76 10.12
N ARG A 506 41.69 -42.71 10.77
CA ARG A 506 40.26 -42.57 11.12
C ARG A 506 40.01 -41.37 12.02
N LEU A 507 40.88 -41.11 13.00
CA LEU A 507 40.79 -39.93 13.86
C LEU A 507 41.04 -38.62 13.10
N LEU A 508 41.99 -38.61 12.15
CA LEU A 508 42.24 -37.46 11.28
C LEU A 508 41.08 -37.18 10.31
N GLU A 509 40.48 -38.22 9.73
CA GLU A 509 39.28 -38.10 8.88
C GLU A 509 38.11 -37.54 9.69
N PHE A 510 37.87 -38.06 10.90
CA PHE A 510 36.84 -37.54 11.80
C PHE A 510 37.09 -36.07 12.19
N ALA A 511 38.35 -35.71 12.47
CA ALA A 511 38.72 -34.33 12.78
C ALA A 511 38.54 -33.40 11.58
N TRP A 512 38.85 -33.85 10.36
CA TRP A 512 38.60 -33.10 9.14
C TRP A 512 37.10 -32.93 8.87
N ASP A 513 36.30 -33.99 8.98
CA ASP A 513 34.85 -33.88 8.81
C ASP A 513 34.21 -32.94 9.84
N SER A 514 34.71 -32.95 11.09
CA SER A 514 34.30 -32.02 12.14
C SER A 514 34.69 -30.57 11.81
N ASP A 515 35.91 -30.31 11.34
CA ASP A 515 36.33 -28.95 10.93
C ASP A 515 35.50 -28.47 9.73
N ASP A 516 35.21 -29.37 8.79
CA ASP A 516 34.47 -29.04 7.59
C ASP A 516 32.98 -28.75 7.90
N GLU A 517 32.38 -29.48 8.84
CA GLU A 517 31.05 -29.15 9.37
C GLU A 517 31.06 -27.85 10.17
N ALA A 518 32.09 -27.57 10.97
CA ALA A 518 32.24 -26.28 11.65
C ALA A 518 32.34 -25.11 10.64
N ARG A 519 33.07 -25.28 9.53
CA ARG A 519 33.11 -24.30 8.42
C ARG A 519 31.76 -24.15 7.74
N ARG A 520 31.00 -25.24 7.55
CA ARG A 520 29.61 -25.17 7.02
C ARG A 520 28.71 -24.40 7.97
N GLN A 521 28.79 -24.63 9.28
CA GLN A 521 28.06 -23.89 10.29
C GLN A 521 28.45 -22.41 10.30
N LEU A 522 29.73 -22.08 10.20
CA LEU A 522 30.20 -20.70 10.12
C LEU A 522 29.69 -19.99 8.85
N ARG A 523 29.65 -20.69 7.71
CA ARG A 523 29.02 -20.17 6.48
C ARG A 523 27.53 -19.92 6.68
N ARG A 524 26.79 -20.88 7.27
CA ARG A 524 25.36 -20.71 7.60
C ARG A 524 25.14 -19.50 8.52
N ALA A 525 25.97 -19.34 9.55
CA ALA A 525 25.93 -18.20 10.47
C ALA A 525 26.24 -16.87 9.77
N LYS A 526 27.23 -16.83 8.87
CA LYS A 526 27.50 -15.64 8.03
C LYS A 526 26.32 -15.27 7.14
N TYR A 527 25.69 -16.23 6.48
CA TYR A 527 24.49 -15.96 5.66
C TYR A 527 23.30 -15.50 6.50
N GLN A 528 23.12 -16.06 7.71
CA GLN A 528 22.12 -15.58 8.66
C GLN A 528 22.42 -14.15 9.14
N GLY A 529 23.69 -13.83 9.43
CA GLY A 529 24.10 -12.47 9.79
C GLY A 529 23.85 -11.45 8.68
N VAL A 530 24.13 -11.81 7.42
CA VAL A 530 23.81 -10.95 6.26
C VAL A 530 22.30 -10.78 6.09
N ALA A 531 21.50 -11.83 6.32
CA ALA A 531 20.05 -11.74 6.29
C ALA A 531 19.51 -10.82 7.41
N MET A 532 20.04 -10.93 8.63
CA MET A 532 19.70 -10.05 9.75
C MET A 532 20.09 -8.59 9.47
N ALA A 533 21.30 -8.34 8.93
CA ALA A 533 21.73 -7.00 8.53
C ALA A 533 20.85 -6.39 7.43
N SER A 534 20.34 -7.21 6.50
CA SER A 534 19.37 -6.75 5.49
C SER A 534 18.02 -6.40 6.10
N GLN A 535 17.62 -7.11 7.16
CA GLN A 535 16.41 -6.82 7.91
C GLN A 535 16.55 -5.54 8.73
N ASP A 536 17.71 -5.29 9.33
CA ASP A 536 17.96 -4.06 10.07
C ASP A 536 18.05 -2.84 9.14
N ALA A 537 18.65 -2.97 7.95
CA ALA A 537 18.57 -1.94 6.91
C ALA A 537 17.12 -1.62 6.49
N ALA A 538 16.26 -2.64 6.41
CA ALA A 538 14.84 -2.42 6.12
C ALA A 538 14.10 -1.71 7.27
N LYS A 539 14.47 -1.97 8.54
CA LYS A 539 13.94 -1.24 9.70
C LYS A 539 14.42 0.21 9.72
N ASP A 540 15.68 0.47 9.37
CA ASP A 540 16.23 1.83 9.29
C ASP A 540 15.52 2.65 8.20
N ASP A 541 15.24 2.04 7.04
CA ASP A 541 14.42 2.65 5.99
C ASP A 541 13.00 2.98 6.50
N GLU A 542 12.41 2.12 7.33
CA GLU A 542 11.10 2.35 7.93
C GLU A 542 11.13 3.48 8.97
N ILE A 543 12.18 3.53 9.79
CA ILE A 543 12.40 4.64 10.74
C ILE A 543 12.53 5.96 9.99
N GLN A 544 13.29 6.02 8.89
CA GLN A 544 13.41 7.22 8.08
C GLN A 544 12.07 7.65 7.45
N ARG A 545 11.24 6.70 7.02
CA ARG A 545 9.90 6.98 6.53
C ARG A 545 9.00 7.56 7.62
N LEU A 546 9.02 6.95 8.82
CA LEU A 546 8.25 7.43 9.96
C LEU A 546 8.69 8.83 10.37
N GLN A 547 9.99 9.11 10.44
CA GLN A 547 10.53 10.44 10.72
C GLN A 547 10.08 11.48 9.68
N LYS A 548 10.06 11.10 8.39
CA LYS A 548 9.53 11.97 7.34
C LYS A 548 8.03 12.20 7.49
N CYS A 549 7.26 11.15 7.81
CA CYS A 549 5.83 11.27 8.05
C CYS A 549 5.51 12.17 9.25
N VAL A 550 6.29 12.08 10.33
CA VAL A 550 6.18 12.98 11.48
C VAL A 550 6.48 14.43 11.05
N SER A 551 7.53 14.66 10.28
CA SER A 551 7.86 16.00 9.76
C SER A 551 6.75 16.58 8.88
N ASP A 552 6.15 15.77 8.01
CA ASP A 552 5.02 16.16 7.16
C ASP A 552 3.77 16.48 8.00
N LEU A 553 3.52 15.70 9.07
CA LEU A 553 2.42 15.95 10.00
C LEU A 553 2.63 17.23 10.82
N GLU A 554 3.83 17.49 11.32
CA GLU A 554 4.17 18.74 12.00
C GLU A 554 3.99 19.95 11.07
N TRP A 555 4.36 19.82 9.80
CA TRP A 555 4.13 20.87 8.81
C TRP A 555 2.63 21.11 8.59
N LYS A 556 1.83 20.05 8.45
CA LYS A 556 0.37 20.17 8.35
C LYS A 556 -0.26 20.79 9.59
N LEU A 557 0.27 20.49 10.78
CA LEU A 557 -0.20 21.04 12.05
C LEU A 557 0.07 22.55 12.11
N ARG A 558 1.27 22.99 11.72
CA ARG A 558 1.61 24.41 11.56
C ARG A 558 0.73 25.12 10.53
N ASP A 559 0.38 24.48 9.42
CA ASP A 559 -0.52 25.07 8.41
C ASP A 559 -1.96 25.20 8.95
N ILE A 560 -2.44 24.23 9.72
CA ILE A 560 -3.75 24.31 10.40
C ILE A 560 -3.76 25.45 11.43
N GLU A 561 -2.71 25.57 12.24
CA GLU A 561 -2.56 26.66 13.20
C GLU A 561 -2.58 28.03 12.49
N LYS A 562 -1.86 28.15 11.36
CA LYS A 562 -1.87 29.38 10.55
C LYS A 562 -3.28 29.71 10.03
N ARG A 563 -3.99 28.73 9.48
CA ARG A 563 -5.38 28.92 9.02
C ARG A 563 -6.33 29.28 10.15
N ALA A 564 -6.09 28.79 11.36
CA ALA A 564 -6.88 29.17 12.54
C ALA A 564 -6.68 30.67 12.86
N HIS A 565 -5.45 31.16 12.79
CA HIS A 565 -5.16 32.59 12.95
C HIS A 565 -5.81 33.43 11.84
N ASP A 566 -5.69 33.02 10.58
CA ASP A 566 -6.35 33.72 9.46
C ASP A 566 -7.88 33.75 9.64
N SER A 567 -8.47 32.69 10.21
CA SER A 567 -9.91 32.64 10.52
C SER A 567 -10.30 33.63 11.62
N ASP A 568 -9.43 33.89 12.58
CA ASP A 568 -9.70 34.86 13.64
C ASP A 568 -9.58 36.30 13.10
N ASP A 569 -8.61 36.60 12.24
CA ASP A 569 -8.51 37.88 11.52
C ASP A 569 -9.76 38.14 10.66
N LEU A 570 -10.27 37.10 9.98
CA LEU A 570 -11.52 37.16 9.22
C LEU A 570 -12.74 37.42 10.11
N LYS A 571 -12.80 36.85 11.31
CA LYS A 571 -13.88 37.13 12.28
C LYS A 571 -13.85 38.59 12.72
N ASP A 572 -12.66 39.14 12.95
CA ASP A 572 -12.49 40.54 13.32
C ASP A 572 -12.94 41.47 12.19
N ALA A 573 -12.54 41.18 10.95
CA ALA A 573 -13.00 41.92 9.76
C ALA A 573 -14.53 41.85 9.58
N VAL A 574 -15.15 40.68 9.79
CA VAL A 574 -16.62 40.53 9.78
C VAL A 574 -17.26 41.32 10.93
N GLY A 575 -16.60 41.36 12.10
CA GLY A 575 -17.01 42.16 13.24
C GLY A 575 -17.08 43.66 12.89
N ASP A 576 -16.07 44.17 12.20
CA ASP A 576 -16.00 45.56 11.77
C ASP A 576 -17.01 45.89 10.67
N LEU A 577 -17.20 45.01 9.68
CA LEU A 577 -18.26 45.16 8.68
C LEU A 577 -19.66 45.20 9.32
N ARG A 578 -19.90 44.39 10.36
CA ARG A 578 -21.16 44.44 11.13
C ARG A 578 -21.34 45.75 11.88
N LYS A 579 -20.26 46.36 12.39
CA LYS A 579 -20.32 47.71 13.00
C LYS A 579 -20.66 48.75 11.94
N GLN A 580 -20.03 48.68 10.77
CA GLN A 580 -20.29 49.61 9.66
C GLN A 580 -21.75 49.51 9.16
N ASN A 581 -22.27 48.29 8.98
CA ASN A 581 -23.67 48.08 8.60
C ASN A 581 -24.66 48.64 9.65
N ARG A 582 -24.35 48.53 10.94
CA ARG A 582 -25.16 49.16 12.00
C ARG A 582 -25.11 50.69 11.91
N GLY A 583 -23.96 51.27 11.57
CA GLY A 583 -23.82 52.70 11.30
C GLY A 583 -24.70 53.16 10.13
N LEU A 584 -24.60 52.47 8.99
CA LEU A 584 -25.39 52.76 7.79
C LEU A 584 -26.90 52.58 8.00
N ALA A 585 -27.32 51.57 8.79
CA ALA A 585 -28.71 51.40 9.17
C ALA A 585 -29.23 52.61 9.96
N GLY A 586 -28.45 53.11 10.93
CA GLY A 586 -28.79 54.32 11.68
C GLY A 586 -28.84 55.59 10.82
N GLU A 587 -28.01 55.70 9.79
CA GLU A 587 -28.11 56.79 8.80
C GLU A 587 -29.37 56.68 7.95
N ASN A 588 -29.74 55.47 7.51
CA ASN A 588 -30.98 55.22 6.80
C ASN A 588 -32.21 55.60 7.64
N ASP A 589 -32.22 55.31 8.94
CA ASP A 589 -33.31 55.71 9.84
C ASP A 589 -33.42 57.23 9.96
N LYS A 590 -32.28 57.95 10.02
CA LYS A 590 -32.27 59.42 9.99
C LYS A 590 -32.81 59.97 8.67
N LEU A 591 -32.45 59.36 7.54
CA LEU A 591 -32.95 59.76 6.22
C LEU A 591 -34.45 59.50 6.09
N ARG A 592 -34.95 58.34 6.53
CA ARG A 592 -36.38 58.02 6.58
C ARG A 592 -37.16 59.05 7.40
N LYS A 593 -36.61 59.47 8.56
CA LYS A 593 -37.22 60.52 9.39
C LYS A 593 -37.29 61.86 8.65
N ARG A 594 -36.20 62.27 7.98
CA ARG A 594 -36.18 63.49 7.16
C ARG A 594 -37.18 63.44 6.01
N ILE A 595 -37.31 62.30 5.33
CA ILE A 595 -38.31 62.11 4.27
C ILE A 595 -39.72 62.31 4.85
N GLY A 596 -40.03 61.69 5.98
CA GLY A 596 -41.34 61.86 6.63
C GLY A 596 -41.63 63.31 7.06
N ASP A 597 -40.62 64.05 7.51
CA ASP A 597 -40.78 65.47 7.86
C ASP A 597 -40.98 66.35 6.61
N LEU A 598 -40.33 66.02 5.49
CA LEU A 598 -40.54 66.67 4.19
C LEU A 598 -41.91 66.34 3.58
N GLU A 599 -42.40 65.12 3.75
CA GLU A 599 -43.76 64.74 3.33
C GLU A 599 -44.81 65.54 4.10
N LYS A 600 -44.64 65.71 5.41
CA LYS A 600 -45.53 66.57 6.23
C LYS A 600 -45.50 68.03 5.78
N SER A 601 -44.32 68.57 5.46
CA SER A 601 -44.23 69.97 4.99
C SER A 601 -44.86 70.15 3.60
N LYS A 602 -44.74 69.13 2.73
CA LYS A 602 -45.44 69.07 1.44
C LYS A 602 -46.95 69.04 1.63
N GLU A 603 -47.48 68.18 2.50
CA GLU A 603 -48.91 68.13 2.81
C GLU A 603 -49.43 69.46 3.36
N GLU A 604 -48.65 70.14 4.20
CA GLU A 604 -49.00 71.47 4.74
C GLU A 604 -49.06 72.53 3.62
N LEU A 605 -48.09 72.52 2.70
CA LEU A 605 -48.11 73.38 1.52
C LEU A 605 -49.31 73.09 0.61
N GLU A 606 -49.64 71.82 0.37
CA GLU A 606 -50.82 71.42 -0.39
C GLU A 606 -52.11 71.90 0.30
N ARG A 607 -52.20 71.80 1.64
CA ARG A 607 -53.31 72.37 2.41
C ARG A 607 -53.40 73.89 2.22
N GLN A 608 -52.28 74.61 2.33
CA GLN A 608 -52.26 76.06 2.11
C GLN A 608 -52.65 76.44 0.68
N GLN A 609 -52.19 75.67 -0.32
CA GLN A 609 -52.55 75.89 -1.71
C GLN A 609 -54.03 75.63 -1.95
N SER A 610 -54.58 74.55 -1.39
CA SER A 610 -56.02 74.26 -1.47
C SER A 610 -56.87 75.34 -0.78
N ALA A 611 -56.41 75.88 0.36
CA ALA A 611 -57.07 76.97 1.04
C ALA A 611 -57.07 78.26 0.20
N LYS A 612 -55.93 78.59 -0.45
CA LYS A 612 -55.83 79.72 -1.38
C LYS A 612 -56.70 79.52 -2.62
N GLN A 613 -56.72 78.31 -3.19
CA GLN A 613 -57.53 77.95 -4.35
C GLN A 613 -59.03 78.02 -4.03
N ASN A 614 -59.44 77.54 -2.86
CA ASN A 614 -60.81 77.67 -2.37
C ASN A 614 -61.19 79.13 -2.10
N GLY A 615 -60.27 79.95 -1.57
CA GLY A 615 -60.46 81.39 -1.42
C GLY A 615 -60.64 82.11 -2.76
N ALA A 616 -59.80 81.79 -3.74
CA ALA A 616 -59.92 82.31 -5.10
C ALA A 616 -61.22 81.83 -5.78
N SER A 617 -61.62 80.57 -5.57
CA SER A 617 -62.89 80.03 -6.08
C SER A 617 -64.09 80.75 -5.48
N ARG A 618 -64.10 81.03 -4.16
CA ARG A 618 -65.16 81.82 -3.52
C ARG A 618 -65.22 83.24 -4.04
N HIS A 619 -64.07 83.87 -4.30
CA HIS A 619 -64.01 85.20 -4.88
C HIS A 619 -64.52 85.20 -6.34
N ALA A 620 -64.19 84.15 -7.11
CA ALA A 620 -64.71 83.95 -8.46
C ALA A 620 -66.24 83.70 -8.43
N GLU A 621 -66.73 82.90 -7.49
CA GLU A 621 -68.18 82.68 -7.27
C GLU A 621 -68.90 83.97 -6.87
N GLN A 622 -68.29 84.82 -6.03
CA GLN A 622 -68.83 86.15 -5.69
C GLN A 622 -68.90 87.06 -6.91
N LEU A 623 -67.82 87.15 -7.69
CA LEU A 623 -67.80 87.93 -8.94
C LEU A 623 -68.81 87.38 -9.95
N GLN A 624 -68.92 86.06 -10.05
CA GLN A 624 -69.91 85.40 -10.91
C GLN A 624 -71.34 85.71 -10.45
N ALA A 625 -71.61 85.68 -9.15
CA ALA A 625 -72.92 86.05 -8.60
C ALA A 625 -73.25 87.53 -8.83
N GLU A 626 -72.25 88.41 -8.81
CA GLU A 626 -72.38 89.83 -9.13
C GLU A 626 -72.65 90.05 -10.62
N VAL A 627 -71.95 89.31 -11.49
CA VAL A 627 -72.23 89.24 -12.93
C VAL A 627 -73.63 88.70 -13.18
N ASP A 628 -74.09 87.68 -12.45
CA ASP A 628 -75.43 87.12 -12.56
C ASP A 628 -76.50 88.08 -12.01
N ASP A 629 -76.20 88.91 -11.01
CA ASP A 629 -77.09 90.00 -10.55
C ASP A 629 -77.20 91.10 -11.61
N LEU A 630 -76.07 91.50 -12.22
CA LEU A 630 -76.06 92.44 -13.36
C LEU A 630 -76.78 91.87 -14.58
N THR A 631 -76.60 90.58 -14.85
CA THR A 631 -77.28 89.85 -15.94
C THR A 631 -78.78 89.71 -15.64
N ARG A 632 -79.18 89.52 -14.38
CA ARG A 632 -80.58 89.57 -13.94
C ARG A 632 -81.18 90.97 -14.03
N ARG A 633 -80.41 92.03 -13.73
CA ARG A 633 -80.82 93.43 -13.96
C ARG A 633 -80.98 93.75 -15.44
N LEU A 634 -80.15 93.18 -16.31
CA LEU A 634 -80.28 93.23 -17.77
C LEU A 634 -81.48 92.40 -18.29
N ALA A 635 -81.73 91.22 -17.71
CA ALA A 635 -82.87 90.38 -18.04
C ALA A 635 -84.21 91.00 -17.61
N ASN A 636 -84.23 91.75 -16.49
CA ASN A 636 -85.42 92.46 -16.00
C ASN A 636 -85.81 93.68 -16.86
N ALA A 637 -84.98 94.10 -17.83
CA ALA A 637 -85.32 95.08 -18.87
C ALA A 637 -86.00 94.47 -20.12
N ARG A 638 -86.18 93.14 -20.18
CA ARG A 638 -86.91 92.46 -21.25
C ARG A 638 -87.97 91.52 -20.66
N LYS A 639 -89.18 92.03 -20.67
CA LYS A 639 -90.45 91.45 -20.24
C LYS A 639 -90.70 89.97 -20.63
N VAL A 640 -91.42 89.31 -19.72
CA VAL A 640 -92.59 88.42 -19.93
C VAL A 640 -92.34 86.99 -20.41
N GLY A 641 -92.83 86.04 -19.60
CA GLY A 641 -93.46 84.82 -20.12
C GLY A 641 -93.00 83.48 -19.52
N SER A 642 -93.88 82.89 -18.69
CA SER A 642 -94.16 81.45 -18.49
C SER A 642 -93.16 80.47 -17.79
N ARG A 643 -93.67 79.94 -16.67
CA ARG A 643 -93.41 78.71 -15.87
C ARG A 643 -93.74 77.39 -16.63
N PRO A 644 -93.68 76.17 -16.03
CA PRO A 644 -92.78 75.54 -15.02
C PRO A 644 -92.21 74.17 -15.53
N VAL A 645 -91.33 73.43 -14.83
CA VAL A 645 -91.64 72.30 -13.90
C VAL A 645 -90.32 71.68 -13.37
N SER A 646 -90.30 71.33 -12.07
CA SER A 646 -89.28 70.69 -11.20
C SER A 646 -89.23 69.15 -11.39
N PRO A 647 -88.60 68.27 -10.54
CA PRO A 647 -87.65 68.40 -9.41
C PRO A 647 -86.38 67.49 -9.53
N ARG A 648 -85.20 67.79 -8.95
CA ARG A 648 -84.70 67.52 -7.55
C ARG A 648 -84.26 66.04 -7.30
N PRO A 649 -83.49 65.69 -6.24
CA PRO A 649 -82.01 65.76 -6.14
C PRO A 649 -81.34 64.52 -5.47
N SER A 650 -80.04 64.66 -5.11
CA SER A 650 -79.31 63.99 -3.98
C SER A 650 -78.80 62.55 -4.22
N THR A 651 -77.71 62.01 -3.64
CA THR A 651 -76.64 62.43 -2.72
C THR A 651 -75.63 61.25 -2.60
N HIS A 652 -74.48 61.50 -1.95
CA HIS A 652 -73.61 60.55 -1.20
C HIS A 652 -72.47 59.76 -1.90
N SER A 653 -71.26 60.15 -1.51
CA SER A 653 -70.06 59.31 -1.30
C SER A 653 -70.18 58.56 0.07
N PRO A 654 -69.14 57.93 0.67
CA PRO A 654 -68.06 57.03 0.24
C PRO A 654 -67.90 55.79 1.20
N ARG A 655 -66.77 55.06 1.08
CA ARG A 655 -65.96 54.40 2.15
C ARG A 655 -66.11 52.89 2.49
N LEU A 656 -64.91 52.28 2.55
CA LEU A 656 -64.37 51.25 3.47
C LEU A 656 -64.91 49.81 3.38
N SER A 657 -64.01 48.82 3.23
CA SER A 657 -63.49 48.03 4.37
C SER A 657 -62.65 46.82 3.93
N ALA A 658 -61.76 46.44 4.84
CA ALA A 658 -60.73 45.42 4.78
C ALA A 658 -61.22 43.95 4.82
N ARG A 659 -60.27 43.07 4.48
CA ARG A 659 -60.02 41.70 5.02
C ARG A 659 -61.20 40.71 5.06
N LEU A 660 -61.00 39.53 4.49
CA LEU A 660 -61.10 38.27 5.24
C LEU A 660 -60.41 37.10 4.51
N ARG A 661 -59.72 36.28 5.30
CA ARG A 661 -59.18 34.95 4.96
C ARG A 661 -60.30 33.98 4.59
N THR A 662 -59.96 32.96 3.80
CA THR A 662 -60.57 31.62 3.93
C THR A 662 -59.55 30.51 3.65
N PRO A 663 -59.71 29.32 4.27
CA PRO A 663 -58.69 28.29 4.39
C PRO A 663 -59.02 26.96 3.68
N GLU A 664 -58.04 26.05 3.71
CA GLU A 664 -58.09 24.58 3.80
C GLU A 664 -59.17 23.75 3.11
N ALA A 665 -58.71 22.74 2.35
CA ALA A 665 -58.87 21.29 2.63
C ALA A 665 -58.81 20.54 1.28
N ALA A 666 -57.74 19.81 0.94
CA ALA A 666 -57.30 18.51 1.44
C ALA A 666 -57.88 17.31 0.66
N VAL A 667 -57.02 16.29 0.56
CA VAL A 667 -57.33 14.85 0.52
C VAL A 667 -57.23 14.10 -0.83
N LEU A 668 -56.18 13.27 -0.87
CA LEU A 668 -55.99 11.94 -1.50
C LEU A 668 -55.80 11.82 -3.03
N SER A 669 -54.67 11.20 -3.41
CA SER A 669 -54.70 9.79 -3.88
C SER A 669 -53.29 9.18 -3.98
N HIS A 670 -53.14 8.03 -3.32
CA HIS A 670 -52.04 7.07 -3.39
C HIS A 670 -52.22 6.13 -4.60
N LEU A 671 -51.16 5.90 -5.37
CA LEU A 671 -50.86 4.68 -6.15
C LEU A 671 -49.32 4.68 -6.29
N SER A 672 -48.49 3.81 -5.70
CA SER A 672 -48.49 2.34 -5.52
C SER A 672 -48.57 1.57 -6.83
N VAL A 673 -47.42 1.39 -7.48
CA VAL A 673 -47.14 0.21 -8.32
C VAL A 673 -45.74 -0.30 -7.98
N ARG A 674 -45.72 -1.60 -7.64
CA ARG A 674 -44.58 -2.44 -7.31
C ARG A 674 -43.64 -2.57 -8.51
N SER A 675 -42.33 -2.49 -8.28
CA SER A 675 -41.35 -3.22 -9.08
C SER A 675 -40.65 -4.21 -8.15
N THR A 676 -41.11 -5.44 -8.22
CA THR A 676 -40.46 -6.63 -7.67
C THR A 676 -39.27 -6.97 -8.56
N ASP A 677 -38.05 -6.89 -8.03
CA ASP A 677 -36.92 -7.77 -8.37
C ASP A 677 -35.70 -7.46 -7.47
N GLU A 678 -35.89 -7.65 -6.16
CA GLU A 678 -34.79 -7.80 -5.21
C GLU A 678 -35.02 -9.10 -4.43
N GLN A 679 -34.72 -10.25 -5.05
CA GLN A 679 -34.71 -11.50 -4.29
C GLN A 679 -33.86 -12.62 -4.86
N ARG A 680 -32.53 -12.45 -4.95
CA ARG A 680 -31.58 -13.57 -4.71
C ARG A 680 -30.30 -13.10 -3.99
N ARG A 681 -30.37 -13.21 -2.67
CA ARG A 681 -29.38 -13.81 -1.75
C ARG A 681 -27.90 -13.45 -1.92
N SER A 682 -27.41 -12.74 -0.91
CA SER A 682 -26.09 -12.91 -0.31
C SER A 682 -25.74 -14.39 -0.05
N ALA A 683 -24.67 -14.90 -0.68
CA ALA A 683 -23.81 -15.98 -0.15
C ALA A 683 -22.51 -16.10 -0.98
N ILE A 684 -21.37 -15.98 -0.28
CA ILE A 684 -19.99 -16.45 -0.57
C ILE A 684 -19.12 -15.62 -1.54
N PRO A 685 -17.89 -15.23 -1.12
CA PRO A 685 -16.83 -14.71 -1.99
C PRO A 685 -16.16 -15.87 -2.76
N GLU A 686 -16.86 -16.41 -3.74
CA GLU A 686 -16.26 -17.25 -4.79
C GLU A 686 -16.26 -16.40 -6.07
N GLY A 687 -15.08 -16.15 -6.63
CA GLY A 687 -14.96 -15.40 -7.88
C GLY A 687 -15.72 -16.12 -9.00
N ALA A 688 -16.34 -15.36 -9.90
CA ALA A 688 -17.05 -15.92 -11.03
C ALA A 688 -16.06 -16.30 -12.13
N HIS A 689 -16.23 -17.48 -12.75
CA HIS A 689 -15.29 -17.99 -13.74
C HIS A 689 -15.68 -17.54 -15.15
N LEU A 690 -14.67 -17.10 -15.91
CA LEU A 690 -14.77 -16.78 -17.32
C LEU A 690 -13.75 -17.59 -18.11
N ALA A 691 -14.20 -18.45 -19.00
CA ALA A 691 -13.35 -19.08 -20.00
C ALA A 691 -13.21 -18.18 -21.24
N VAL A 692 -11.99 -17.77 -21.55
CA VAL A 692 -11.62 -16.98 -22.73
C VAL A 692 -10.78 -17.85 -23.64
N THR A 693 -11.31 -18.20 -24.81
CA THR A 693 -10.57 -18.93 -25.84
C THR A 693 -10.12 -17.96 -26.93
N VAL A 694 -8.81 -17.85 -27.14
CA VAL A 694 -8.27 -17.09 -28.27
C VAL A 694 -8.21 -18.03 -29.46
N VAL A 695 -9.06 -17.78 -30.47
CA VAL A 695 -9.19 -18.66 -31.64
C VAL A 695 -8.19 -18.26 -32.69
N GLU A 696 -8.31 -17.04 -33.19
CA GLU A 696 -7.62 -16.60 -34.40
C GLU A 696 -7.19 -15.12 -34.30
N LEU A 697 -6.04 -14.82 -34.88
CA LEU A 697 -5.56 -13.46 -35.13
C LEU A 697 -5.24 -13.31 -36.62
N ALA A 698 -5.84 -12.31 -37.27
CA ALA A 698 -5.71 -12.06 -38.70
C ALA A 698 -5.31 -10.61 -38.99
N ASP A 699 -4.84 -10.36 -40.22
CA ASP A 699 -4.55 -9.02 -40.77
C ASP A 699 -3.59 -8.18 -39.94
N MET A 700 -2.48 -8.76 -39.49
CA MET A 700 -1.49 -8.04 -38.68
C MET A 700 -0.75 -6.94 -39.46
N LEU A 701 -0.92 -5.71 -39.01
CA LEU A 701 -0.32 -4.48 -39.48
C LEU A 701 0.49 -3.83 -38.35
N ARG A 702 1.65 -3.29 -38.70
CA ARG A 702 2.44 -2.42 -37.83
C ARG A 702 2.56 -1.07 -38.50
N ASN A 703 2.15 -0.03 -37.81
CA ASN A 703 2.13 1.33 -38.35
C ASN A 703 1.35 1.48 -39.67
N GLY A 704 0.24 0.74 -39.81
CA GLY A 704 -0.58 0.74 -41.02
C GLY A 704 0.02 -0.02 -42.21
N ARG A 705 1.13 -0.76 -42.01
CA ARG A 705 1.76 -1.59 -43.06
C ARG A 705 1.78 -3.06 -42.64
N PRO A 706 1.57 -4.02 -43.56
CA PRO A 706 1.67 -5.43 -43.24
C PRO A 706 3.08 -5.79 -42.78
N ILE A 707 3.19 -6.64 -41.76
CA ILE A 707 4.49 -7.11 -41.26
C ILE A 707 4.99 -8.19 -42.23
N THR A 708 6.04 -7.88 -42.99
CA THR A 708 6.64 -8.83 -43.94
C THR A 708 7.81 -9.61 -43.35
N GLU A 709 8.36 -9.13 -42.23
CA GLU A 709 9.49 -9.78 -41.56
C GLU A 709 9.03 -11.09 -40.89
N PRO A 710 9.76 -12.21 -41.02
CA PRO A 710 9.44 -13.43 -40.31
C PRO A 710 9.69 -13.25 -38.81
N GLY A 711 8.75 -13.72 -37.99
CA GLY A 711 8.86 -13.63 -36.55
C GLY A 711 7.82 -14.46 -35.83
N TYR A 712 7.62 -14.15 -34.56
CA TYR A 712 6.72 -14.83 -33.67
C TYR A 712 5.70 -13.85 -33.08
N VAL A 713 4.50 -14.35 -32.83
CA VAL A 713 3.38 -13.59 -32.27
C VAL A 713 2.97 -14.21 -30.95
N ILE A 714 2.68 -13.33 -30.00
CA ILE A 714 2.34 -13.68 -28.63
C ILE A 714 1.20 -12.76 -28.20
N ILE A 715 0.14 -13.33 -27.62
CA ILE A 715 -0.96 -12.57 -27.07
C ILE A 715 -0.88 -12.65 -25.54
N LYS A 716 -0.95 -11.50 -24.86
CA LYS A 716 -1.03 -11.42 -23.39
C LYS A 716 -2.43 -10.95 -23.03
N LEU A 717 -3.17 -11.79 -22.30
CA LEU A 717 -4.49 -11.45 -21.78
C LEU A 717 -4.34 -10.99 -20.34
N LYS A 718 -5.10 -9.98 -19.94
CA LYS A 718 -5.05 -9.40 -18.60
C LYS A 718 -6.46 -9.05 -18.12
N SER A 719 -6.77 -9.45 -16.89
CA SER A 719 -7.87 -8.93 -16.09
C SER A 719 -7.30 -8.02 -14.99
N ILE A 720 -8.16 -7.54 -14.08
CA ILE A 720 -7.72 -6.77 -12.91
C ILE A 720 -6.77 -7.60 -12.02
N LYS A 721 -7.02 -8.90 -11.87
CA LYS A 721 -6.29 -9.78 -10.96
C LYS A 721 -5.28 -10.70 -11.65
N GLU A 722 -5.56 -11.13 -12.87
CA GLU A 722 -4.85 -12.24 -13.51
C GLU A 722 -4.26 -11.85 -14.86
N LYS A 723 -3.20 -12.55 -15.25
CA LYS A 723 -2.50 -12.34 -16.52
C LYS A 723 -2.15 -13.70 -17.12
N TYR A 724 -2.49 -13.89 -18.38
CA TYR A 724 -2.16 -15.06 -19.15
C TYR A 724 -1.38 -14.69 -20.42
N LYS A 725 -0.65 -15.66 -20.97
CA LYS A 725 0.14 -15.51 -22.18
C LYS A 725 -0.11 -16.73 -23.05
N THR A 726 -0.39 -16.52 -24.33
CA THR A 726 -0.55 -17.62 -25.27
C THR A 726 0.78 -18.28 -25.60
N SER A 727 0.74 -19.46 -26.21
CA SER A 727 1.91 -20.03 -26.86
C SER A 727 2.45 -19.09 -27.95
N VAL A 728 3.73 -19.24 -28.23
CA VAL A 728 4.45 -18.44 -29.23
C VAL A 728 4.20 -19.05 -30.60
N LYS A 729 3.45 -18.36 -31.47
CA LYS A 729 3.14 -18.84 -32.83
C LYS A 729 3.98 -18.10 -33.87
N THR A 730 4.31 -18.75 -34.98
CA THR A 730 4.99 -18.08 -36.10
C THR A 730 4.04 -17.11 -36.81
N LEU A 731 4.56 -15.97 -37.26
CA LEU A 731 3.79 -15.01 -38.05
C LEU A 731 3.26 -15.67 -39.34
N SER A 732 1.95 -15.54 -39.54
CA SER A 732 1.19 -16.01 -40.71
C SER A 732 0.12 -14.96 -41.02
N SER A 733 -0.49 -15.00 -42.22
CA SER A 733 -1.64 -14.14 -42.55
C SER A 733 -2.82 -14.36 -41.60
N VAL A 734 -3.00 -15.61 -41.19
CA VAL A 734 -3.98 -16.07 -40.22
C VAL A 734 -3.25 -16.97 -39.21
N ILE A 735 -3.33 -16.60 -37.93
CA ILE A 735 -2.64 -17.28 -36.82
C ILE A 735 -3.70 -17.87 -35.90
N ARG A 736 -3.77 -19.20 -35.83
CA ARG A 736 -4.67 -19.93 -34.93
C ARG A 736 -3.96 -20.27 -33.62
N PHE A 737 -4.59 -19.90 -32.51
CA PHE A 737 -4.11 -20.23 -31.17
C PHE A 737 -4.87 -21.40 -30.60
N ASP A 738 -6.20 -21.34 -30.63
CA ASP A 738 -7.12 -22.33 -30.06
C ASP A 738 -6.78 -22.67 -28.58
N GLU A 739 -6.43 -21.63 -27.82
CA GLU A 739 -6.02 -21.72 -26.41
C GLU A 739 -7.06 -21.09 -25.49
N THR A 740 -7.49 -21.84 -24.47
CA THR A 740 -8.49 -21.40 -23.47
C THR A 740 -7.83 -21.04 -22.14
N PHE A 741 -8.20 -19.88 -21.61
CA PHE A 741 -7.75 -19.36 -20.32
C PHE A 741 -8.95 -19.14 -19.41
N VAL A 742 -8.84 -19.49 -18.12
CA VAL A 742 -9.91 -19.30 -17.14
C VAL A 742 -9.56 -18.14 -16.22
N PHE A 743 -10.41 -17.12 -16.20
CA PHE A 743 -10.28 -15.94 -15.36
C PHE A 743 -11.21 -16.00 -14.15
N TYR A 744 -10.72 -15.59 -12.99
CA TYR A 744 -11.51 -15.39 -11.78
C TYR A 744 -11.88 -13.91 -11.62
N LEU A 745 -13.14 -13.60 -11.90
CA LEU A 745 -13.67 -12.23 -11.85
C LEU A 745 -14.34 -11.96 -10.51
N ALA A 746 -14.00 -10.83 -9.91
CA ALA A 746 -14.62 -10.42 -8.64
C ALA A 746 -15.94 -9.69 -8.89
N GLN A 747 -16.01 -8.92 -9.99
CA GLN A 747 -17.14 -8.11 -10.37
C GLN A 747 -17.34 -8.25 -11.88
N PRO A 748 -17.92 -9.37 -12.35
CA PRO A 748 -18.02 -9.65 -13.78
C PRO A 748 -18.71 -8.53 -14.58
N ASP A 749 -19.66 -7.81 -13.99
CA ASP A 749 -20.35 -6.72 -14.70
C ASP A 749 -19.47 -5.47 -14.93
N GLN A 750 -18.38 -5.31 -14.15
CA GLN A 750 -17.47 -4.17 -14.21
C GLN A 750 -16.08 -4.54 -14.74
N ASP A 751 -15.73 -5.82 -14.70
CA ASP A 751 -14.43 -6.32 -15.14
C ASP A 751 -14.33 -6.29 -16.68
N VAL A 752 -13.15 -5.90 -17.17
CA VAL A 752 -12.80 -5.86 -18.60
C VAL A 752 -11.58 -6.73 -18.83
N ILE A 753 -11.64 -7.60 -19.84
CA ILE A 753 -10.48 -8.37 -20.28
C ILE A 753 -9.74 -7.57 -21.35
N THR A 754 -8.48 -7.24 -21.09
CA THR A 754 -7.61 -6.56 -22.04
C THR A 754 -6.66 -7.55 -22.71
N LEU A 755 -6.65 -7.54 -24.03
CA LEU A 755 -5.82 -8.39 -24.88
C LEU A 755 -4.73 -7.53 -25.53
N HIS A 756 -3.47 -7.87 -25.29
CA HIS A 756 -2.30 -7.17 -25.83
C HIS A 756 -1.56 -8.08 -26.82
N VAL A 757 -1.39 -7.62 -28.06
CA VAL A 757 -0.69 -8.38 -29.10
C VAL A 757 0.77 -7.93 -29.22
N PHE A 758 1.70 -8.88 -29.15
CA PHE A 758 3.13 -8.65 -29.32
C PHE A 758 3.68 -9.43 -30.50
N TYR A 759 4.60 -8.80 -31.23
CA TYR A 759 5.36 -9.39 -32.33
C TYR A 759 6.86 -9.36 -32.00
N LYS A 760 7.55 -10.47 -32.21
CA LYS A 760 8.99 -10.63 -31.97
C LYS A 760 9.67 -11.11 -33.25
N PRO A 761 10.55 -10.31 -33.89
CA PRO A 761 11.24 -10.73 -35.11
C PRO A 761 12.13 -11.96 -34.87
N ARG A 762 12.29 -12.81 -35.89
CA ARG A 762 13.18 -13.96 -35.82
C ARG A 762 14.64 -13.49 -35.67
N GLY A 763 15.23 -13.72 -34.51
CA GLY A 763 16.58 -13.27 -34.16
C GLY A 763 16.64 -11.95 -33.36
N GLY A 764 15.51 -11.25 -33.18
CA GLY A 764 15.42 -10.08 -32.32
C GLY A 764 15.16 -10.48 -30.85
N SER A 765 15.85 -9.82 -29.91
CA SER A 765 15.55 -9.97 -28.47
C SER A 765 14.31 -9.16 -28.04
N ARG A 766 13.98 -8.10 -28.79
CA ARG A 766 12.93 -7.13 -28.44
C ARG A 766 11.55 -7.56 -28.94
N GLU A 767 10.56 -7.53 -28.04
CA GLU A 767 9.13 -7.63 -28.37
C GLU A 767 8.60 -6.25 -28.80
N PHE A 768 7.87 -6.20 -29.90
CA PHE A 768 7.15 -5.01 -30.37
C PHE A 768 5.67 -5.16 -30.02
N HIS A 769 5.12 -4.16 -29.36
CA HIS A 769 3.69 -4.06 -29.13
C HIS A 769 2.97 -3.66 -30.42
N ILE A 770 1.98 -4.46 -30.84
CA ILE A 770 1.22 -4.26 -32.08
C ILE A 770 -0.07 -3.48 -31.79
N GLY A 771 -0.79 -3.87 -30.74
CA GLY A 771 -2.01 -3.18 -30.34
C GLY A 771 -2.80 -3.93 -29.29
N ASP A 772 -3.91 -3.31 -28.90
CA ASP A 772 -4.78 -3.74 -27.80
C ASP A 772 -6.24 -3.90 -28.24
N ALA A 773 -6.96 -4.81 -27.58
CA ALA A 773 -8.41 -4.97 -27.68
C ALA A 773 -9.00 -5.23 -26.29
N CYS A 774 -10.17 -4.68 -26.00
CA CYS A 774 -10.87 -4.83 -24.72
C CYS A 774 -12.23 -5.50 -24.92
N PHE A 775 -12.57 -6.44 -24.04
CA PHE A 775 -13.82 -7.19 -24.06
C PHE A 775 -14.61 -6.97 -22.77
N SER A 776 -15.91 -6.70 -22.91
CA SER A 776 -16.83 -6.53 -21.79
C SER A 776 -17.63 -7.80 -21.52
N MET A 777 -17.78 -8.10 -20.25
CA MET A 777 -18.46 -9.29 -19.77
C MET A 777 -19.97 -9.06 -19.54
N ALA A 778 -20.42 -7.80 -19.52
CA ALA A 778 -21.81 -7.41 -19.23
C ALA A 778 -22.83 -7.90 -20.29
N THR A 779 -22.35 -8.31 -21.46
CA THR A 779 -23.21 -8.83 -22.53
C THR A 779 -23.24 -10.37 -22.57
N LEU A 780 -22.52 -11.07 -21.69
CA LEU A 780 -22.48 -12.53 -21.73
C LEU A 780 -23.78 -13.19 -21.25
N TYR A 781 -24.02 -14.40 -21.75
CA TYR A 781 -25.12 -15.27 -21.39
C TYR A 781 -24.57 -16.51 -20.69
N ARG A 782 -25.21 -16.89 -19.58
CA ARG A 782 -24.73 -18.00 -18.75
C ARG A 782 -24.87 -19.33 -19.49
N GLY A 783 -23.80 -20.11 -19.55
CA GLY A 783 -23.74 -21.43 -20.22
C GLY A 783 -23.62 -21.38 -21.74
N VAL A 784 -23.59 -20.18 -22.35
CA VAL A 784 -23.55 -20.02 -23.81
C VAL A 784 -22.21 -19.43 -24.24
N THR A 785 -21.50 -20.14 -25.11
CA THR A 785 -20.27 -19.64 -25.71
C THR A 785 -20.57 -18.49 -26.68
N ARG A 786 -20.04 -17.31 -26.40
CA ARG A 786 -20.23 -16.11 -27.22
C ARG A 786 -19.00 -15.82 -28.08
N ARG A 787 -19.17 -15.83 -29.40
CA ARG A 787 -18.14 -15.49 -30.38
C ARG A 787 -18.03 -13.97 -30.55
N ARG A 788 -16.82 -13.43 -30.39
CA ARG A 788 -16.51 -12.00 -30.56
C ARG A 788 -15.36 -11.84 -31.55
N ILE A 789 -15.52 -10.92 -32.49
CA ILE A 789 -14.47 -10.54 -33.44
C ILE A 789 -14.22 -9.05 -33.27
N ALA A 790 -13.07 -8.68 -32.69
CA ALA A 790 -12.75 -7.31 -32.34
C ALA A 790 -11.49 -6.79 -33.09
N PRO A 791 -11.44 -5.50 -33.44
CA PRO A 791 -10.22 -4.90 -33.95
C PRO A 791 -9.17 -4.77 -32.83
N VAL A 792 -7.95 -5.19 -33.13
CA VAL A 792 -6.78 -4.88 -32.29
C VAL A 792 -6.22 -3.55 -32.76
N VAL A 793 -5.99 -2.62 -31.83
CA VAL A 793 -5.73 -1.21 -32.16
C VAL A 793 -4.36 -0.78 -31.65
N GLN A 794 -3.57 -0.20 -32.54
CA GLN A 794 -2.30 0.44 -32.17
C GLN A 794 -2.55 1.81 -31.54
N SER A 795 -1.77 2.18 -30.53
CA SER A 795 -1.91 3.46 -29.79
C SER A 795 -3.32 3.68 -29.21
N PRO A 796 -3.90 2.70 -28.48
CA PRO A 796 -5.26 2.79 -27.94
C PRO A 796 -5.43 4.03 -27.05
N GLY A 797 -6.63 4.62 -27.05
CA GLY A 797 -6.93 5.83 -26.26
C GLY A 797 -6.37 7.14 -26.83
N THR A 798 -5.73 7.12 -27.99
CA THR A 798 -5.18 8.33 -28.63
C THR A 798 -5.90 8.62 -29.95
N LYS A 799 -5.83 9.87 -30.42
CA LYS A 799 -6.37 10.27 -31.74
C LYS A 799 -5.63 9.62 -32.92
N GLU A 800 -4.46 9.04 -32.66
CA GLU A 800 -3.67 8.28 -33.64
C GLU A 800 -4.01 6.78 -33.65
N ALA A 801 -5.01 6.38 -32.86
CA ALA A 801 -5.44 5.00 -32.78
C ALA A 801 -5.84 4.48 -34.16
N ARG A 802 -5.31 3.32 -34.53
CA ARG A 802 -5.55 2.70 -35.84
C ARG A 802 -5.64 1.20 -35.71
N ARG A 803 -6.49 0.59 -36.55
CA ARG A 803 -6.60 -0.86 -36.63
C ARG A 803 -5.25 -1.48 -37.03
N ALA A 804 -4.81 -2.44 -36.24
CA ALA A 804 -3.55 -3.14 -36.37
C ALA A 804 -3.74 -4.65 -36.60
N ALA A 805 -4.82 -5.25 -36.14
CA ALA A 805 -5.18 -6.64 -36.47
C ALA A 805 -6.67 -6.87 -36.22
N GLN A 806 -7.14 -8.08 -36.46
CA GLN A 806 -8.45 -8.56 -36.04
C GLN A 806 -8.27 -9.83 -35.20
N VAL A 807 -8.89 -9.86 -34.02
CA VAL A 807 -8.82 -11.03 -33.13
C VAL A 807 -10.21 -11.62 -32.95
N GLU A 808 -10.27 -12.94 -33.02
CA GLU A 808 -11.45 -13.73 -32.71
C GLU A 808 -11.27 -14.43 -31.36
N VAL A 809 -12.21 -14.18 -30.45
CA VAL A 809 -12.24 -14.79 -29.12
C VAL A 809 -13.61 -15.43 -28.86
N LEU A 810 -13.62 -16.54 -28.15
CA LEU A 810 -14.83 -17.15 -27.59
C LEU A 810 -14.84 -16.88 -26.08
N LEU A 811 -15.93 -16.30 -25.60
CA LEU A 811 -16.14 -16.00 -24.19
C LEU A 811 -17.26 -16.89 -23.67
N GLN A 812 -17.00 -17.64 -22.60
CA GLN A 812 -18.01 -18.49 -21.97
C GLN A 812 -17.92 -18.33 -20.45
N THR A 813 -19.08 -18.28 -19.81
CA THR A 813 -19.17 -18.31 -18.35
C THR A 813 -20.34 -19.19 -17.95
N ASP A 814 -20.15 -19.98 -16.89
CA ASP A 814 -21.20 -20.81 -16.32
C ASP A 814 -21.75 -20.21 -15.01
N ASP A 815 -21.24 -19.05 -14.58
CA ASP A 815 -21.52 -18.47 -13.26
C ASP A 815 -22.32 -17.18 -13.32
N PHE A 816 -22.10 -16.35 -14.35
CA PHE A 816 -22.70 -15.02 -14.46
C PHE A 816 -23.26 -14.74 -15.86
N GLY A 817 -23.88 -13.57 -16.03
CA GLY A 817 -24.49 -13.15 -17.29
C GLY A 817 -26.01 -13.35 -17.32
N LYS A 818 -26.62 -13.02 -18.45
CA LYS A 818 -28.07 -13.17 -18.66
C LYS A 818 -28.44 -14.65 -18.74
N MET A 819 -29.53 -15.04 -18.07
CA MET A 819 -29.97 -16.45 -17.98
C MET A 819 -30.70 -16.96 -19.22
N MET A 820 -31.30 -16.08 -20.02
CA MET A 820 -32.01 -16.49 -21.24
C MET A 820 -31.07 -16.47 -22.42
N GLU A 821 -30.96 -17.57 -23.16
CA GLU A 821 -30.16 -17.59 -24.38
C GLU A 821 -30.65 -16.51 -25.37
N PRO A 822 -29.74 -15.81 -26.05
CA PRO A 822 -30.13 -14.80 -27.02
C PRO A 822 -30.85 -15.46 -28.19
N THR A 823 -31.91 -14.82 -28.66
CA THR A 823 -32.55 -15.22 -29.91
C THR A 823 -31.59 -14.99 -31.09
N LYS A 824 -31.79 -15.71 -32.20
CA LYS A 824 -30.96 -15.52 -33.40
C LYS A 824 -31.03 -14.08 -33.92
N GLU A 825 -32.21 -13.46 -33.83
CA GLU A 825 -32.45 -12.07 -34.24
C GLU A 825 -31.64 -11.09 -33.37
N GLU A 826 -31.65 -11.25 -32.04
CA GLU A 826 -30.85 -10.41 -31.13
C GLU A 826 -29.35 -10.56 -31.38
N ALA A 827 -28.86 -11.78 -31.65
CA ALA A 827 -27.45 -12.01 -31.95
C ALA A 827 -27.01 -11.36 -33.27
N GLU A 828 -27.88 -11.37 -34.28
CA GLU A 828 -27.66 -10.68 -35.56
C GLU A 828 -27.70 -9.16 -35.40
N GLU A 829 -28.66 -8.62 -34.64
CA GLU A 829 -28.76 -7.19 -34.34
C GLU A 829 -27.53 -6.68 -33.58
N GLU A 830 -27.07 -7.41 -32.55
CA GLU A 830 -25.84 -7.07 -31.82
C GLU A 830 -24.61 -7.12 -32.74
N SER A 831 -24.53 -8.08 -33.68
CA SER A 831 -23.45 -8.15 -34.66
C SER A 831 -23.43 -6.96 -35.60
N LEU A 832 -24.60 -6.53 -36.07
CA LEU A 832 -24.76 -5.34 -36.91
C LEU A 832 -24.37 -4.08 -36.13
N ARG A 833 -24.90 -3.91 -34.91
CA ARG A 833 -24.57 -2.78 -34.03
C ARG A 833 -23.08 -2.70 -33.74
N PHE A 834 -22.41 -3.83 -33.51
CA PHE A 834 -20.98 -3.87 -33.31
C PHE A 834 -20.22 -3.38 -34.55
N LYS A 835 -20.57 -3.89 -35.75
CA LYS A 835 -19.94 -3.46 -37.02
C LYS A 835 -20.14 -1.96 -37.28
N GLU A 836 -21.32 -1.44 -36.99
CA GLU A 836 -21.62 -0.01 -37.10
C GLU A 836 -20.79 0.82 -36.12
N LEU A 837 -20.65 0.38 -34.87
CA LEU A 837 -19.80 1.04 -33.87
C LEU A 837 -18.32 1.03 -34.27
N VAL A 838 -17.80 -0.09 -34.78
CA VAL A 838 -16.43 -0.15 -35.33
C VAL A 838 -16.26 0.89 -36.42
N LYS A 839 -17.18 0.93 -37.41
CA LYS A 839 -17.12 1.90 -38.51
C LYS A 839 -17.24 3.34 -38.03
N LYS A 840 -18.06 3.61 -37.01
CA LYS A 840 -18.22 4.93 -36.40
C LYS A 840 -16.92 5.38 -35.73
N PHE A 841 -16.29 4.50 -34.96
CA PHE A 841 -15.05 4.82 -34.25
C PHE A 841 -13.85 4.92 -35.19
N GLU A 842 -13.77 4.10 -36.25
CA GLU A 842 -12.74 4.24 -37.28
C GLU A 842 -12.78 5.59 -37.99
N ASN A 843 -13.97 6.18 -38.18
CA ASN A 843 -14.14 7.43 -38.93
C ASN A 843 -14.20 8.70 -38.07
N GLY A 844 -14.63 8.60 -36.81
CA GLY A 844 -14.92 9.77 -35.97
C GLY A 844 -14.08 9.88 -34.70
N THR A 845 -13.97 8.79 -33.95
CA THR A 845 -13.37 8.77 -32.59
C THR A 845 -12.46 7.55 -32.44
N PRO A 846 -11.31 7.55 -33.14
CA PRO A 846 -10.40 6.40 -33.16
C PRO A 846 -9.88 6.02 -31.77
N GLU A 847 -9.79 6.97 -30.84
CA GLU A 847 -9.37 6.73 -29.45
C GLU A 847 -10.20 5.63 -28.74
N MET A 848 -11.47 5.46 -29.12
CA MET A 848 -12.39 4.47 -28.55
C MET A 848 -12.37 3.11 -29.26
N LEU A 849 -11.67 2.99 -30.40
CA LEU A 849 -11.72 1.81 -31.26
C LEU A 849 -11.26 0.52 -30.57
N HIS A 850 -10.33 0.62 -29.63
CA HIS A 850 -9.79 -0.54 -28.88
C HIS A 850 -10.81 -1.16 -27.91
N ALA A 851 -11.84 -0.40 -27.54
CA ALA A 851 -12.83 -0.77 -26.52
C ALA A 851 -14.26 -0.81 -27.07
N VAL A 852 -14.43 -1.05 -28.38
CA VAL A 852 -15.75 -1.09 -29.04
C VAL A 852 -16.73 -2.03 -28.32
N ASP A 853 -16.28 -3.21 -27.90
CA ASP A 853 -17.11 -4.19 -27.19
C ASP A 853 -17.57 -3.67 -25.82
N VAL A 854 -16.72 -2.89 -25.15
CA VAL A 854 -17.03 -2.24 -23.87
C VAL A 854 -18.08 -1.14 -24.07
N TYR A 855 -17.90 -0.30 -25.08
CA TYR A 855 -18.85 0.77 -25.42
C TYR A 855 -20.18 0.26 -25.97
N MET A 856 -20.19 -0.91 -26.59
CA MET A 856 -21.43 -1.57 -26.98
C MET A 856 -22.21 -2.06 -25.76
N ALA A 857 -21.50 -2.45 -24.69
CA ALA A 857 -22.10 -2.91 -23.45
C ALA A 857 -22.55 -1.76 -22.52
N SER A 858 -21.87 -0.61 -22.55
CA SER A 858 -22.34 0.59 -21.84
C SER A 858 -23.45 1.27 -22.62
N ASN A 859 -24.61 1.46 -22.00
CA ASN A 859 -25.77 2.11 -22.63
C ASN A 859 -25.58 3.62 -22.91
N GLU A 860 -24.37 4.15 -22.77
CA GLU A 860 -24.05 5.60 -22.83
C GLU A 860 -24.03 6.20 -24.24
N LEU A 861 -24.25 5.39 -25.28
CA LEU A 861 -24.23 5.83 -26.69
C LEU A 861 -25.58 5.73 -27.40
N GLN A 862 -26.65 5.36 -26.69
CA GLN A 862 -28.04 5.59 -27.09
C GLN A 862 -28.50 6.93 -26.54
#